data_AF-A0A254RPE2-F1
#
_entry.id   AF-A0A254RPE2-F1
#
_cell.length_a   1.000
_cell.length_b   1.000
_cell.length_c   1.000
_cell.angle_alpha   90.00
_cell.angle_beta   90.00
_cell.angle_gamma   90.00
#
_symmetry.space_group_name_H-M   'P 1'
#
loop_
_entity.id
_entity.type
_entity.pdbx_description
1 polymer ?
#
loop_
_entity_poly.entity_id
_entity_poly.type
_entity_poly.pdbx_seq_one_letter_code
_entity_poly.pdbx_strand_id
1 'polypeptide(L)'
;MIKKPFWLILGGALAALTTSCSNDKDEVAGGTEAESTIALQIQLADGAPAAKSRIRVLPVGYLSDGLSQEEWSDTDDRGYVKLTVDPGEYSVEIRGESDSSALGAVFTKSVELQEVSAVDSIALGALTTIEGFVAPGQGPSVIRIPGLERFVVPDSAGHFVIDSLPAGNFEVLIESRSNRGTIKLSASAGETVPEINLGAPRGFAVEDFESFSGISATGAILGDGWWFTMDADGQNLMPLWDESLTQTFSGNDGCASGGCARIFGEGKSSRSSTHLGFLLGGYRTDYELPGFDSLMFSARGHGTLRVALSAYDSSAKSIEFDVDLSKVWQGFALPVGSKKVAVNRIDFSVNARDTVFLDDVFLGGVSEESLKKISMGVSEDRSTYPADWRDHAALLREVVGYASGVRGGEGYIDSLAADSIQGEICLVTTTEDYIIVEDTTNVDSTGKAATTAVIAPGSLRDCAYRDGPTWILFEKSGTYNLTAALRIKSNKTFDGRGRDIRISGMGIMTEESSNLIFENLTFSAPSTVVSDTANRRAISLHNNTHHVWIDHCSFEEYPIVEVDVKRGSHDVTISWSRFENAETGVLFGLTPDLIDESTQTLTLHHNFFDNMSWSGAFARRGRLHAFNNFFKNLDRYAVECTDSASCYIEGNVFNMDDPVLVYSFFDDEGTPIDTSVGFPKMVGNWYTVGGDPLKVSVSSLEYKPDYGYLAEPADADLAWTLKDKTGPR
;
A
#
# COMPACT_ATOMS: atom_id res chain seq x y z
N MET A 1 -12.52 -27.91 58.76
CA MET A 1 -12.97 -28.67 59.96
C MET A 1 -13.50 -30.01 59.46
N ILE A 2 -13.05 -31.18 59.97
CA ILE A 2 -13.42 -32.56 59.48
C ILE A 2 -12.84 -32.81 58.05
N LYS A 3 -12.24 -33.93 57.61
CA LYS A 3 -11.69 -35.26 58.05
C LYS A 3 -10.57 -35.59 57.00
N LYS A 4 -9.54 -36.44 57.15
CA LYS A 4 -8.87 -37.24 58.21
C LYS A 4 -7.38 -37.49 57.72
N PRO A 5 -6.48 -38.23 58.41
CA PRO A 5 -5.01 -38.13 58.22
C PRO A 5 -4.34 -39.46 57.76
N PHE A 6 -3.00 -39.60 57.66
CA PHE A 6 -2.11 -39.95 58.80
C PHE A 6 -0.59 -39.70 58.57
N TRP A 7 0.01 -38.94 59.50
CA TRP A 7 1.35 -39.07 60.12
C TRP A 7 2.68 -39.08 59.32
N LEU A 8 3.65 -38.36 59.89
CA LEU A 8 5.09 -38.46 59.67
C LEU A 8 5.80 -39.17 60.86
N ILE A 9 7.13 -39.28 60.76
CA ILE A 9 8.14 -39.60 61.79
C ILE A 9 8.40 -41.10 62.04
N LEU A 10 9.40 -41.65 61.34
CA LEU A 10 10.74 -41.86 61.92
C LEU A 10 11.78 -42.07 60.78
N GLY A 11 13.06 -41.81 61.05
CA GLY A 11 14.16 -42.04 60.10
C GLY A 11 14.95 -43.31 60.42
N GLY A 12 15.44 -44.01 59.39
CA GLY A 12 16.28 -45.21 59.50
C GLY A 12 16.75 -45.67 58.12
N ALA A 13 18.04 -45.98 57.98
CA ALA A 13 18.69 -46.13 56.67
C ALA A 13 18.70 -47.58 56.10
N LEU A 14 19.21 -47.66 54.87
CA LEU A 14 19.93 -48.77 54.23
C LEU A 14 19.19 -49.63 53.18
N ALA A 15 19.83 -49.69 52.00
CA ALA A 15 19.36 -50.18 50.70
C ALA A 15 19.24 -51.70 50.52
N ALA A 16 18.39 -52.13 49.56
CA ALA A 16 18.56 -53.38 48.80
C ALA A 16 17.70 -53.46 47.49
N LEU A 17 18.36 -53.84 46.38
CA LEU A 17 17.97 -54.88 45.40
C LEU A 17 16.61 -54.89 44.59
N THR A 18 16.72 -54.52 43.30
CA THR A 18 16.42 -55.32 42.07
C THR A 18 15.02 -55.82 41.61
N THR A 19 14.74 -55.56 40.30
CA THR A 19 14.24 -56.46 39.20
C THR A 19 12.75 -56.77 38.90
N SER A 20 12.51 -57.00 37.58
CA SER A 20 11.44 -57.78 36.88
C SER A 20 10.21 -56.99 36.36
N CYS A 21 10.09 -56.72 35.04
CA CYS A 21 9.42 -57.52 33.95
C CYS A 21 7.90 -57.19 33.79
N SER A 22 7.16 -57.37 32.67
CA SER A 22 7.34 -57.91 31.30
C SER A 22 6.00 -57.72 30.54
N ASN A 23 5.80 -57.50 29.22
CA ASN A 23 6.61 -57.25 28.00
C ASN A 23 5.89 -56.10 27.19
N ASP A 24 5.68 -56.00 25.86
CA ASP A 24 5.87 -56.81 24.62
C ASP A 24 5.71 -55.92 23.35
N LYS A 25 6.42 -56.23 22.24
CA LYS A 25 6.28 -55.83 20.79
C LYS A 25 5.77 -54.41 20.42
N ASP A 26 6.44 -53.64 19.55
CA ASP A 26 6.92 -54.01 18.20
C ASP A 26 8.29 -53.41 17.85
N GLU A 27 9.25 -54.26 17.46
CA GLU A 27 10.46 -53.85 16.73
C GLU A 27 10.37 -54.35 15.29
N VAL A 28 10.42 -53.43 14.32
CA VAL A 28 10.77 -53.74 12.93
C VAL A 28 11.90 -52.80 12.52
N ALA A 29 13.14 -53.26 12.63
CA ALA A 29 14.29 -52.54 12.10
C ALA A 29 14.19 -52.45 10.58
N GLY A 30 14.32 -51.23 10.03
CA GLY A 30 14.02 -50.93 8.64
C GLY A 30 14.82 -49.77 8.06
N GLY A 31 16.04 -49.52 8.57
CA GLY A 31 16.94 -48.47 8.08
C GLY A 31 18.36 -48.75 8.52
N THR A 32 19.21 -49.24 7.61
CA THR A 32 20.65 -49.41 7.86
C THR A 32 21.41 -48.15 7.46
N GLU A 33 21.10 -47.04 8.11
CA GLU A 33 21.91 -45.83 8.07
C GLU A 33 22.86 -45.88 9.25
N ALA A 34 24.14 -46.05 8.95
CA ALA A 34 25.16 -46.38 9.93
C ALA A 34 25.85 -45.09 10.37
N GLU A 35 25.34 -44.53 11.47
CA GLU A 35 25.80 -43.28 12.11
C GLU A 35 27.34 -43.15 12.08
N SER A 36 27.81 -42.11 11.40
CA SER A 36 29.24 -41.78 11.35
C SER A 36 29.55 -40.73 12.43
N THR A 37 30.80 -40.66 12.89
CA THR A 37 31.12 -39.91 14.12
C THR A 37 32.34 -39.01 13.94
N ILE A 38 32.20 -37.75 14.35
CA ILE A 38 33.34 -36.87 14.66
C ILE A 38 33.61 -36.96 16.17
N ALA A 39 34.86 -37.21 16.57
CA ALA A 39 35.27 -37.29 17.97
C ALA A 39 36.50 -36.40 18.22
N LEU A 40 36.39 -35.43 19.13
CA LEU A 40 37.37 -34.36 19.31
C LEU A 40 37.85 -34.26 20.76
N GLN A 41 39.14 -34.02 20.92
CA GLN A 41 39.76 -33.65 22.19
C GLN A 41 40.25 -32.19 22.12
N ILE A 42 39.61 -31.29 22.85
CA ILE A 42 39.89 -29.84 22.80
C ILE A 42 40.77 -29.42 23.99
N GLN A 43 41.75 -28.57 23.71
CA GLN A 43 42.75 -28.08 24.67
C GLN A 43 42.98 -26.57 24.53
N LEU A 44 43.44 -25.97 25.63
CA LEU A 44 43.99 -24.61 25.66
C LEU A 44 45.46 -24.63 25.19
N ALA A 45 46.03 -23.45 24.94
CA ALA A 45 47.39 -23.30 24.40
C ALA A 45 48.52 -23.80 25.33
N ASP A 46 48.23 -24.05 26.61
CA ASP A 46 49.12 -24.68 27.59
C ASP A 46 48.98 -26.21 27.67
N GLY A 47 48.03 -26.80 26.94
CA GLY A 47 47.68 -28.21 26.96
C GLY A 47 46.62 -28.60 27.99
N ALA A 48 46.05 -27.65 28.76
CA ALA A 48 44.95 -27.93 29.67
C ALA A 48 43.65 -28.28 28.90
N PRO A 49 42.79 -29.19 29.41
CA PRO A 49 41.53 -29.52 28.75
C PRO A 49 40.57 -28.32 28.67
N ALA A 50 40.06 -28.02 27.47
CA ALA A 50 39.13 -26.91 27.24
C ALA A 50 37.68 -27.33 27.53
N ALA A 51 37.38 -27.57 28.80
CA ALA A 51 36.06 -27.96 29.28
C ALA A 51 34.98 -26.91 28.97
N LYS A 52 33.75 -27.37 28.64
CA LYS A 52 32.60 -26.52 28.27
C LYS A 52 32.85 -25.57 27.09
N SER A 53 33.78 -25.93 26.22
CA SER A 53 33.87 -25.32 24.89
C SER A 53 32.64 -25.71 24.09
N ARG A 54 32.10 -24.78 23.31
CA ARG A 54 30.96 -25.03 22.41
C ARG A 54 31.47 -25.43 21.02
N ILE A 55 30.83 -26.40 20.40
CA ILE A 55 31.16 -26.96 19.08
C ILE A 55 29.90 -26.95 18.22
N ARG A 56 30.07 -26.50 16.98
CA ARG A 56 29.08 -26.62 15.92
C ARG A 56 29.74 -27.28 14.71
N VAL A 57 28.97 -28.08 13.98
CA VAL A 57 29.42 -28.77 12.77
C VAL A 57 28.40 -28.50 11.67
N LEU A 58 28.85 -27.92 10.55
CA LEU A 58 28.01 -27.53 9.42
C LEU A 58 28.61 -28.09 8.12
N PRO A 59 27.82 -28.52 7.13
CA PRO A 59 28.36 -28.89 5.82
C PRO A 59 29.21 -27.75 5.22
N VAL A 60 30.31 -28.04 4.53
CA VAL A 60 31.21 -26.99 3.97
C VAL A 60 30.50 -26.03 2.99
N GLY A 61 29.40 -26.46 2.38
CA GLY A 61 28.55 -25.66 1.50
C GLY A 61 27.41 -24.91 2.20
N TYR A 62 27.30 -24.98 3.53
CA TYR A 62 26.26 -24.26 4.29
C TYR A 62 26.46 -22.74 4.18
N LEU A 63 25.35 -22.02 4.02
CA LEU A 63 25.29 -20.55 4.04
C LEU A 63 24.21 -20.12 5.03
N SER A 64 24.59 -19.28 6.01
CA SER A 64 23.65 -18.76 7.01
C SER A 64 22.61 -17.84 6.37
N ASP A 65 21.39 -17.82 6.90
CA ASP A 65 20.34 -16.85 6.56
C ASP A 65 20.13 -15.76 7.63
N GLY A 66 21.00 -15.69 8.64
CA GLY A 66 20.86 -14.78 9.78
C GLY A 66 19.88 -15.26 10.86
N LEU A 67 19.12 -16.33 10.62
CA LEU A 67 18.21 -16.93 11.59
C LEU A 67 18.89 -18.14 12.24
N SER A 68 19.49 -17.92 13.41
CA SER A 68 20.22 -18.92 14.20
C SER A 68 19.36 -20.15 14.53
N GLN A 69 19.44 -21.18 13.70
CA GLN A 69 18.64 -22.42 13.81
C GLN A 69 19.47 -23.65 14.22
N GLU A 70 20.80 -23.61 14.11
CA GLU A 70 21.65 -24.79 14.29
C GLU A 70 22.23 -24.87 15.72
N GLU A 71 21.94 -25.94 16.44
CA GLU A 71 22.34 -26.09 17.85
C GLU A 71 23.86 -26.19 18.06
N TRP A 72 24.30 -25.78 19.25
CA TRP A 72 25.68 -25.96 19.73
C TRP A 72 25.72 -27.14 20.71
N SER A 73 26.72 -28.01 20.56
CA SER A 73 27.06 -29.05 21.55
C SER A 73 28.25 -28.61 22.40
N ASP A 74 28.30 -28.96 23.68
CA ASP A 74 29.40 -28.55 24.58
C ASP A 74 30.36 -29.73 24.92
N THR A 75 31.65 -29.46 25.16
CA THR A 75 32.61 -30.46 25.68
C THR A 75 32.34 -30.84 27.14
N ASP A 76 32.68 -32.07 27.51
CA ASP A 76 32.70 -32.51 28.91
C ASP A 76 33.79 -31.80 29.74
N ASP A 77 33.84 -32.07 31.05
CA ASP A 77 34.84 -31.51 31.98
C ASP A 77 36.30 -31.93 31.67
N ARG A 78 36.52 -32.76 30.64
CA ARG A 78 37.83 -33.18 30.12
C ARG A 78 38.08 -32.65 28.70
N GLY A 79 37.28 -31.69 28.22
CA GLY A 79 37.43 -31.10 26.89
C GLY A 79 37.07 -32.06 25.74
N TYR A 80 36.35 -33.15 26.00
CA TYR A 80 36.00 -34.14 24.98
C TYR A 80 34.56 -33.96 24.48
N VAL A 81 34.33 -34.18 23.17
CA VAL A 81 33.01 -34.26 22.55
C VAL A 81 32.97 -35.36 21.48
N LYS A 82 31.83 -36.05 21.32
CA LYS A 82 31.52 -36.82 20.10
C LYS A 82 30.20 -36.34 19.51
N LEU A 83 30.14 -36.26 18.19
CA LEU A 83 28.98 -35.81 17.43
C LEU A 83 28.67 -36.86 16.36
N THR A 84 27.40 -37.27 16.25
CA THR A 84 26.92 -38.08 15.11
C THR A 84 26.64 -37.15 13.94
N VAL A 85 27.12 -37.52 12.76
CA VAL A 85 26.86 -36.81 11.49
C VAL A 85 26.72 -37.81 10.34
N ASP A 86 26.09 -37.38 9.26
CA ASP A 86 26.08 -38.11 7.99
C ASP A 86 27.48 -38.13 7.34
N PRO A 87 27.73 -39.00 6.35
CA PRO A 87 28.96 -38.98 5.58
C PRO A 87 29.03 -37.74 4.67
N GLY A 88 30.13 -37.00 4.71
CA GLY A 88 30.27 -35.74 3.98
C GLY A 88 31.50 -34.93 4.37
N GLU A 89 31.57 -33.69 3.90
CA GLU A 89 32.58 -32.71 4.32
C GLU A 89 31.96 -31.59 5.15
N TYR A 90 32.52 -31.37 6.33
CA TYR A 90 32.00 -30.43 7.31
C TYR A 90 33.04 -29.40 7.74
N SER A 91 32.61 -28.16 7.95
CA SER A 91 33.34 -27.17 8.74
C SER A 91 32.98 -27.37 10.22
N VAL A 92 33.99 -27.48 11.06
CA VAL A 92 33.88 -27.62 12.51
C VAL A 92 34.26 -26.28 13.14
N GLU A 93 33.31 -25.62 13.81
CA GLU A 93 33.51 -24.37 14.54
C GLU A 93 33.56 -24.66 16.05
N ILE A 94 34.63 -24.21 16.73
CA ILE A 94 34.80 -24.38 18.18
C ILE A 94 34.99 -23.01 18.85
N ARG A 95 34.32 -22.83 19.99
CA ARG A 95 34.36 -21.63 20.83
C ARG A 95 34.67 -22.01 22.27
N GLY A 96 35.60 -21.30 22.90
CA GLY A 96 35.93 -21.49 24.32
C GLY A 96 36.30 -20.17 24.98
N GLU A 97 36.54 -20.20 26.28
CA GLU A 97 36.96 -19.04 27.07
C GLU A 97 38.11 -19.45 28.00
N SER A 98 39.11 -18.58 28.15
CA SER A 98 40.19 -18.73 29.12
C SER A 98 40.57 -17.35 29.65
N ASP A 99 40.68 -17.18 30.97
CA ASP A 99 41.04 -15.91 31.63
C ASP A 99 40.29 -14.68 31.07
N SER A 100 38.96 -14.79 30.94
CA SER A 100 38.07 -13.76 30.36
C SER A 100 38.37 -13.36 28.90
N SER A 101 39.10 -14.21 28.16
CA SER A 101 39.41 -14.04 26.75
C SER A 101 38.70 -15.11 25.90
N ALA A 102 37.97 -14.69 24.87
CA ALA A 102 37.31 -15.59 23.94
C ALA A 102 38.33 -16.24 22.99
N LEU A 103 38.25 -17.56 22.84
CA LEU A 103 39.13 -18.40 22.03
C LEU A 103 38.31 -19.24 21.04
N GLY A 104 38.96 -19.81 20.04
CA GLY A 104 38.31 -20.75 19.14
C GLY A 104 39.23 -21.41 18.12
N ALA A 105 38.64 -22.26 17.29
CA ALA A 105 39.26 -22.92 16.15
C ALA A 105 38.20 -23.19 15.07
N VAL A 106 38.62 -23.16 13.80
CA VAL A 106 37.81 -23.60 12.66
C VAL A 106 38.67 -24.48 11.77
N PHE A 107 38.15 -25.64 11.36
CA PHE A 107 38.81 -26.53 10.40
C PHE A 107 37.79 -27.37 9.63
N THR A 108 38.18 -27.85 8.44
CA THR A 108 37.38 -28.79 7.64
C THR A 108 37.67 -30.23 8.06
N LYS A 109 36.63 -31.06 8.12
CA LYS A 109 36.68 -32.48 8.42
C LYS A 109 35.77 -33.27 7.48
N SER A 110 36.38 -34.07 6.61
CA SER A 110 35.71 -35.11 5.84
C SER A 110 35.41 -36.31 6.76
N VAL A 111 34.24 -36.95 6.58
CA VAL A 111 33.76 -38.09 7.36
C VAL A 111 33.26 -39.18 6.41
N GLU A 112 33.84 -40.38 6.49
CA GLU A 112 33.41 -41.54 5.69
C GLU A 112 32.38 -42.41 6.45
N LEU A 113 31.60 -43.18 5.68
CA LEU A 113 30.61 -44.13 6.18
C LEU A 113 31.21 -45.07 7.24
N GLN A 114 30.58 -45.11 8.42
CA GLN A 114 30.95 -45.96 9.56
C GLN A 114 32.30 -45.61 10.22
N GLU A 115 32.89 -44.46 9.91
CA GLU A 115 34.13 -44.03 10.56
C GLU A 115 33.87 -43.34 11.92
N VAL A 116 34.70 -43.67 12.91
CA VAL A 116 34.93 -42.80 14.08
C VAL A 116 36.14 -41.93 13.77
N SER A 117 35.87 -40.79 13.15
CA SER A 117 36.87 -39.90 12.58
C SER A 117 37.46 -39.01 13.69
N ALA A 118 38.39 -39.58 14.44
CA ALA A 118 39.02 -38.96 15.62
C ALA A 118 40.01 -37.83 15.25
N VAL A 119 40.17 -36.87 16.17
CA VAL A 119 41.15 -35.78 16.09
C VAL A 119 41.89 -35.67 17.42
N ASP A 120 43.19 -36.00 17.41
CA ASP A 120 43.99 -36.28 18.62
C ASP A 120 44.08 -35.10 19.62
N SER A 121 44.27 -33.87 19.12
CA SER A 121 44.03 -32.65 19.89
C SER A 121 43.83 -31.42 19.00
N ILE A 122 42.94 -30.52 19.44
CA ILE A 122 42.76 -29.17 18.86
C ILE A 122 43.06 -28.13 19.95
N ALA A 123 44.04 -27.26 19.67
CA ALA A 123 44.34 -26.11 20.52
C ALA A 123 43.51 -24.90 20.10
N LEU A 124 42.87 -24.21 21.06
CA LEU A 124 42.11 -22.99 20.78
C LEU A 124 43.03 -21.76 20.69
N GLY A 125 42.88 -20.99 19.61
CA GLY A 125 43.61 -19.75 19.37
C GLY A 125 42.80 -18.51 19.74
N ALA A 126 43.48 -17.35 19.82
CA ALA A 126 42.82 -16.07 19.99
C ALA A 126 41.92 -15.72 18.79
N LEU A 127 40.84 -15.00 19.06
CA LEU A 127 39.90 -14.54 18.05
C LEU A 127 40.23 -13.12 17.57
N THR A 128 39.90 -12.86 16.30
CA THR A 128 40.04 -11.57 15.62
C THR A 128 38.90 -11.41 14.61
N THR A 129 39.00 -10.46 13.68
CA THR A 129 37.93 -10.06 12.75
C THR A 129 38.42 -10.14 11.30
N ILE A 130 37.49 -10.21 10.34
CA ILE A 130 37.73 -9.77 8.96
C ILE A 130 36.81 -8.58 8.71
N GLU A 131 37.38 -7.44 8.33
CA GLU A 131 36.64 -6.20 8.10
C GLU A 131 36.83 -5.71 6.67
N GLY A 132 35.92 -4.91 6.15
CA GLY A 132 36.00 -4.43 4.77
C GLY A 132 34.87 -3.48 4.39
N PHE A 133 34.92 -3.02 3.14
CA PHE A 133 33.94 -2.09 2.58
C PHE A 133 33.38 -2.64 1.27
N VAL A 134 32.06 -2.66 1.15
CA VAL A 134 31.35 -2.70 -0.14
C VAL A 134 31.16 -1.24 -0.58
N ALA A 135 31.40 -0.91 -1.85
CA ALA A 135 31.34 0.47 -2.30
C ALA A 135 29.93 1.11 -2.06
N PRO A 136 29.83 2.41 -1.71
CA PRO A 136 28.55 3.04 -1.37
C PRO A 136 27.50 2.96 -2.50
N GLY A 137 26.24 2.73 -2.12
CA GLY A 137 25.12 2.62 -3.07
C GLY A 137 25.05 1.29 -3.84
N GLN A 138 25.80 0.26 -3.43
CA GLN A 138 25.78 -1.08 -4.04
C GLN A 138 24.85 -2.08 -3.31
N GLY A 139 24.06 -1.61 -2.34
CA GLY A 139 23.18 -2.46 -1.53
C GLY A 139 21.95 -3.02 -2.27
N PRO A 140 21.17 -3.89 -1.60
CA PRO A 140 21.57 -4.61 -0.40
C PRO A 140 22.61 -5.70 -0.75
N SER A 141 23.40 -6.12 0.23
CA SER A 141 24.44 -7.15 0.05
C SER A 141 24.64 -7.91 1.34
N VAL A 142 24.99 -9.19 1.25
CA VAL A 142 25.22 -10.06 2.40
C VAL A 142 26.61 -10.68 2.30
N ILE A 143 27.36 -10.58 3.40
CA ILE A 143 28.67 -11.19 3.57
C ILE A 143 28.51 -12.46 4.43
N ARG A 144 29.05 -13.58 3.94
CA ARG A 144 29.01 -14.89 4.59
C ARG A 144 30.39 -15.57 4.54
N ILE A 145 30.55 -16.63 5.32
CA ILE A 145 31.66 -17.59 5.17
C ILE A 145 31.04 -19.00 5.05
N PRO A 146 31.29 -19.75 3.96
CA PRO A 146 30.72 -21.08 3.78
C PRO A 146 31.12 -22.05 4.90
N GLY A 147 30.16 -22.84 5.36
CA GLY A 147 30.33 -23.75 6.49
C GLY A 147 30.41 -23.07 7.87
N LEU A 148 30.18 -21.76 7.98
CA LEU A 148 30.01 -21.07 9.26
C LEU A 148 28.64 -20.39 9.34
N GLU A 149 28.13 -20.26 10.56
CA GLU A 149 26.98 -19.38 10.81
C GLU A 149 27.49 -17.93 10.87
N ARG A 150 27.70 -17.33 9.70
CA ARG A 150 28.01 -15.90 9.52
C ARG A 150 27.13 -15.31 8.45
N PHE A 151 26.36 -14.30 8.83
CA PHE A 151 25.52 -13.46 7.99
C PHE A 151 25.74 -12.02 8.45
N VAL A 152 26.40 -11.22 7.63
CA VAL A 152 26.73 -9.82 7.95
C VAL A 152 26.20 -8.93 6.83
N VAL A 153 25.35 -7.98 7.19
CA VAL A 153 24.89 -6.91 6.29
C VAL A 153 25.80 -5.70 6.52
N PRO A 154 26.31 -5.04 5.47
CA PRO A 154 27.06 -3.78 5.62
C PRO A 154 26.20 -2.67 6.25
N ASP A 155 26.85 -1.73 6.92
CA ASP A 155 26.21 -0.49 7.34
C ASP A 155 25.91 0.45 6.15
N SER A 156 25.31 1.61 6.43
CA SER A 156 24.96 2.61 5.41
C SER A 156 26.16 3.28 4.72
N ALA A 157 27.38 3.11 5.24
CA ALA A 157 28.62 3.50 4.57
C ALA A 157 29.26 2.34 3.78
N GLY A 158 28.64 1.15 3.79
CA GLY A 158 29.12 -0.06 3.14
C GLY A 158 30.14 -0.85 3.97
N HIS A 159 30.40 -0.47 5.22
CA HIS A 159 31.36 -1.15 6.08
C HIS A 159 30.77 -2.44 6.66
N PHE A 160 31.55 -3.52 6.67
CA PHE A 160 31.17 -4.80 7.29
C PHE A 160 32.31 -5.35 8.16
N VAL A 161 31.94 -6.05 9.24
CA VAL A 161 32.86 -6.76 10.13
C VAL A 161 32.34 -8.17 10.37
N ILE A 162 33.09 -9.17 9.94
CA ILE A 162 32.88 -10.57 10.32
C ILE A 162 33.70 -10.81 11.60
N ASP A 163 33.03 -10.81 12.75
CA ASP A 163 33.70 -11.00 14.03
C ASP A 163 33.93 -12.47 14.40
N SER A 164 34.69 -12.64 15.50
CA SER A 164 34.92 -13.92 16.16
C SER A 164 35.50 -14.97 15.21
N LEU A 165 36.55 -14.64 14.45
CA LEU A 165 37.26 -15.58 13.59
C LEU A 165 38.60 -15.98 14.21
N PRO A 166 38.91 -17.28 14.36
CA PRO A 166 40.24 -17.71 14.79
C PRO A 166 41.25 -17.55 13.66
N ALA A 167 42.54 -17.53 13.99
CA ALA A 167 43.62 -17.38 13.02
C ALA A 167 43.56 -18.47 11.92
N GLY A 168 43.40 -18.03 10.67
CA GLY A 168 43.24 -18.89 9.49
C GLY A 168 42.86 -18.08 8.25
N ASN A 169 42.75 -18.76 7.11
CA ASN A 169 42.27 -18.18 5.86
C ASN A 169 40.85 -18.67 5.59
N PHE A 170 39.96 -17.75 5.21
CA PHE A 170 38.55 -18.02 4.98
C PHE A 170 38.18 -17.60 3.55
N GLU A 171 37.26 -18.36 2.92
CA GLU A 171 36.55 -17.84 1.75
C GLU A 171 35.43 -16.93 2.27
N VAL A 172 35.54 -15.64 1.98
CA VAL A 172 34.49 -14.66 2.23
C VAL A 172 33.63 -14.59 0.96
N LEU A 173 32.35 -14.83 1.15
CA LEU A 173 31.32 -14.81 0.10
C LEU A 173 30.54 -13.50 0.23
N ILE A 174 30.53 -12.68 -0.83
CA ILE A 174 29.75 -11.46 -0.90
C ILE A 174 28.71 -11.61 -1.99
N GLU A 175 27.44 -11.66 -1.61
CA GLU A 175 26.32 -11.71 -2.54
C GLU A 175 25.70 -10.32 -2.68
N SER A 176 25.70 -9.79 -3.91
CA SER A 176 24.88 -8.64 -4.27
C SER A 176 23.45 -9.11 -4.46
N ARG A 177 22.51 -8.60 -3.66
CA ARG A 177 21.07 -8.80 -3.90
C ARG A 177 20.61 -8.04 -5.15
N SER A 178 21.17 -6.83 -5.37
CA SER A 178 20.82 -5.91 -6.46
C SER A 178 21.38 -6.24 -7.86
N ASN A 179 22.28 -7.22 -8.00
CA ASN A 179 22.65 -7.77 -9.31
C ASN A 179 22.80 -9.30 -9.37
N ARG A 180 22.57 -10.01 -8.26
CA ARG A 180 22.71 -11.48 -8.11
C ARG A 180 24.09 -12.04 -8.47
N GLY A 181 25.11 -11.18 -8.51
CA GLY A 181 26.51 -11.56 -8.56
C GLY A 181 27.03 -12.02 -7.20
N THR A 182 27.82 -13.08 -7.20
CA THR A 182 28.53 -13.58 -6.03
C THR A 182 30.03 -13.37 -6.22
N ILE A 183 30.65 -12.56 -5.35
CA ILE A 183 32.10 -12.43 -5.28
C ILE A 183 32.62 -13.38 -4.20
N LYS A 184 33.56 -14.25 -4.59
CA LYS A 184 34.38 -15.05 -3.68
C LYS A 184 35.75 -14.38 -3.54
N LEU A 185 36.19 -14.13 -2.32
CA LEU A 185 37.54 -13.67 -2.03
C LEU A 185 38.14 -14.47 -0.87
N SER A 186 39.45 -14.67 -0.88
CA SER A 186 40.17 -15.27 0.26
C SER A 186 40.73 -14.16 1.13
N ALA A 187 40.46 -14.23 2.43
CA ALA A 187 40.97 -13.27 3.42
C ALA A 187 41.47 -13.99 4.67
N SER A 188 42.48 -13.43 5.32
CA SER A 188 43.04 -13.94 6.56
C SER A 188 42.32 -13.31 7.76
N ALA A 189 42.04 -14.08 8.82
CA ALA A 189 41.52 -13.48 10.05
C ALA A 189 42.55 -12.50 10.64
N GLY A 190 42.15 -11.24 10.83
CA GLY A 190 43.00 -10.09 11.17
C GLY A 190 43.31 -9.17 9.97
N GLU A 191 42.71 -9.39 8.80
CA GLU A 191 42.90 -8.59 7.58
C GLU A 191 41.71 -7.65 7.32
N THR A 192 42.02 -6.40 6.97
CA THR A 192 41.07 -5.47 6.33
C THR A 192 41.10 -5.70 4.82
N VAL A 193 40.00 -6.20 4.24
CA VAL A 193 39.94 -6.46 2.79
C VAL A 193 39.74 -5.16 1.99
N PRO A 194 40.26 -5.07 0.75
CA PRO A 194 40.07 -3.89 -0.10
C PRO A 194 38.59 -3.59 -0.39
N GLU A 195 38.27 -2.33 -0.76
CA GLU A 195 36.92 -1.95 -1.17
C GLU A 195 36.43 -2.83 -2.34
N ILE A 196 35.29 -3.50 -2.14
CA ILE A 196 34.66 -4.37 -3.14
C ILE A 196 33.61 -3.56 -3.91
N ASN A 197 33.86 -3.39 -5.22
CA ASN A 197 32.89 -2.88 -6.17
C ASN A 197 32.14 -4.07 -6.79
N LEU A 198 30.81 -4.10 -6.66
CA LEU A 198 29.94 -5.18 -7.15
C LEU A 198 29.46 -4.94 -8.59
N GLY A 199 29.75 -3.75 -9.15
CA GLY A 199 29.24 -3.30 -10.44
C GLY A 199 27.91 -2.56 -10.33
N ALA A 200 27.43 -2.00 -11.44
CA ALA A 200 26.11 -1.39 -11.47
C ALA A 200 25.01 -2.43 -11.13
N PRO A 201 23.96 -2.04 -10.38
CA PRO A 201 22.75 -2.86 -10.23
C PRO A 201 22.23 -3.28 -11.61
N ARG A 202 21.93 -4.57 -11.79
CA ARG A 202 21.56 -5.12 -13.11
C ARG A 202 20.05 -5.10 -13.35
N GLY A 203 19.26 -4.59 -12.42
CA GLY A 203 17.82 -4.51 -12.55
C GLY A 203 17.20 -3.48 -11.61
N PHE A 204 15.94 -3.15 -11.88
CA PHE A 204 15.12 -2.29 -11.03
C PHE A 204 14.44 -3.13 -9.94
N ALA A 205 14.51 -2.71 -8.68
CA ALA A 205 13.78 -3.34 -7.57
C ALA A 205 12.28 -3.10 -7.75
N VAL A 206 11.48 -4.16 -7.78
CA VAL A 206 10.00 -4.04 -7.78
C VAL A 206 9.46 -4.11 -6.36
N GLU A 207 10.10 -4.93 -5.53
CA GLU A 207 9.73 -5.13 -4.14
C GLU A 207 10.93 -5.68 -3.36
N ASP A 208 11.22 -5.08 -2.21
CA ASP A 208 12.24 -5.53 -1.27
C ASP A 208 11.64 -5.96 0.09
N PHE A 209 10.32 -5.92 0.23
CA PHE A 209 9.51 -6.31 1.40
C PHE A 209 9.72 -5.47 2.67
N GLU A 210 10.89 -4.87 2.81
CA GLU A 210 11.27 -3.98 3.89
C GLU A 210 10.46 -2.66 3.92
N SER A 211 9.70 -2.36 2.86
CA SER A 211 8.74 -1.25 2.81
C SER A 211 7.42 -1.51 3.56
N PHE A 212 7.01 -2.79 3.68
CA PHE A 212 5.72 -3.25 4.22
C PHE A 212 4.45 -2.58 3.66
N SER A 213 4.56 -1.88 2.52
CA SER A 213 3.57 -0.86 2.11
C SER A 213 2.36 -1.37 1.32
N GLY A 214 2.37 -2.63 0.86
CA GLY A 214 1.38 -3.15 -0.10
C GLY A 214 1.50 -2.56 -1.51
N ILE A 215 2.47 -1.66 -1.76
CA ILE A 215 2.68 -0.93 -3.00
C ILE A 215 4.04 -1.35 -3.59
N SER A 216 4.03 -1.78 -4.84
CA SER A 216 5.28 -2.09 -5.57
C SER A 216 6.07 -0.81 -5.87
N ALA A 217 7.40 -0.89 -5.86
CA ALA A 217 8.27 0.23 -6.22
C ALA A 217 8.11 0.67 -7.69
N THR A 218 7.63 -0.21 -8.58
CA THR A 218 7.21 0.17 -9.94
C THR A 218 5.93 1.01 -9.94
N GLY A 219 5.06 0.85 -8.94
CA GLY A 219 3.83 1.64 -8.78
C GLY A 219 4.07 3.13 -8.62
N ALA A 220 5.16 3.52 -7.95
CA ALA A 220 5.60 4.91 -7.83
C ALA A 220 6.14 5.53 -9.14
N ILE A 221 6.18 4.74 -10.25
CA ILE A 221 6.77 5.14 -11.53
C ILE A 221 5.80 4.94 -12.70
N LEU A 222 5.06 3.84 -12.72
CA LEU A 222 4.18 3.41 -13.82
C LEU A 222 2.68 3.71 -13.58
N GLY A 223 2.34 4.36 -12.46
CA GLY A 223 0.99 4.46 -11.92
C GLY A 223 0.68 3.30 -10.96
N ASP A 224 -0.34 3.45 -10.11
CA ASP A 224 -0.60 2.64 -8.91
C ASP A 224 -0.46 1.11 -9.11
N GLY A 225 0.72 0.56 -8.79
CA GLY A 225 1.02 -0.87 -8.78
C GLY A 225 1.09 -1.42 -7.36
N TRP A 226 0.40 -2.53 -7.09
CA TRP A 226 0.10 -3.02 -5.74
C TRP A 226 0.11 -4.54 -5.66
N TRP A 227 0.16 -5.05 -4.42
CA TRP A 227 0.02 -6.46 -4.11
C TRP A 227 -1.41 -6.96 -4.31
N PHE A 228 -1.54 -8.15 -4.91
CA PHE A 228 -2.81 -8.80 -5.18
C PHE A 228 -2.77 -10.29 -4.82
N THR A 229 -3.96 -10.87 -4.67
CA THR A 229 -4.17 -12.32 -4.67
C THR A 229 -5.10 -12.73 -5.81
N MET A 230 -5.08 -14.00 -6.19
CA MET A 230 -6.11 -14.57 -7.09
C MET A 230 -6.77 -15.79 -6.47
N ASP A 231 -7.99 -16.06 -6.94
CA ASP A 231 -8.70 -17.30 -6.66
C ASP A 231 -8.05 -18.54 -7.32
N ALA A 232 -8.56 -19.71 -6.97
CA ALA A 232 -8.02 -21.01 -7.38
C ALA A 232 -8.18 -21.34 -8.88
N ASP A 233 -9.06 -20.62 -9.58
CA ASP A 233 -9.27 -20.75 -11.02
C ASP A 233 -8.55 -19.62 -11.81
N GLY A 234 -7.85 -18.73 -11.10
CA GLY A 234 -7.09 -17.61 -11.64
C GLY A 234 -7.94 -16.54 -12.32
N GLN A 235 -9.22 -16.42 -11.96
CA GLN A 235 -10.19 -15.54 -12.63
C GLN A 235 -10.37 -14.20 -11.91
N ASN A 236 -10.56 -14.23 -10.59
CA ASN A 236 -10.74 -13.01 -9.79
C ASN A 236 -9.39 -12.57 -9.23
N LEU A 237 -8.99 -11.33 -9.53
CA LEU A 237 -7.81 -10.67 -8.96
C LEU A 237 -8.27 -9.67 -7.89
N MET A 238 -7.80 -9.87 -6.66
CA MET A 238 -8.19 -9.10 -5.48
C MET A 238 -7.00 -8.28 -4.97
N PRO A 239 -7.08 -6.94 -4.93
CA PRO A 239 -6.06 -6.09 -4.33
C PRO A 239 -5.95 -6.32 -2.82
N LEU A 240 -4.73 -6.29 -2.29
CA LEU A 240 -4.49 -6.25 -0.83
C LEU A 240 -4.49 -4.79 -0.36
N TRP A 241 -5.67 -4.28 -0.06
CA TRP A 241 -5.88 -2.94 0.54
C TRP A 241 -5.82 -2.92 2.08
N ASP A 242 -5.55 -4.07 2.70
CA ASP A 242 -5.65 -4.29 4.15
C ASP A 242 -4.25 -4.52 4.72
N GLU A 243 -3.80 -3.63 5.59
CA GLU A 243 -2.51 -3.76 6.28
C GLU A 243 -2.44 -5.04 7.14
N SER A 244 -3.56 -5.56 7.64
CA SER A 244 -3.61 -6.80 8.42
C SER A 244 -3.48 -8.05 7.55
N LEU A 245 -3.96 -8.02 6.30
CA LEU A 245 -3.64 -9.05 5.30
C LEU A 245 -2.17 -8.94 4.88
N THR A 246 -1.67 -7.73 4.61
CA THR A 246 -0.24 -7.49 4.31
C THR A 246 0.65 -8.02 5.44
N GLN A 247 0.32 -7.73 6.71
CA GLN A 247 1.00 -8.28 7.90
C GLN A 247 0.81 -9.80 8.04
N THR A 248 -0.32 -10.38 7.63
CA THR A 248 -0.49 -11.83 7.56
C THR A 248 0.46 -12.47 6.54
N PHE A 249 0.82 -11.73 5.48
CA PHE A 249 1.86 -12.10 4.51
C PHE A 249 3.27 -11.58 4.87
N SER A 250 3.49 -10.81 5.95
CA SER A 250 4.79 -10.15 6.22
C SER A 250 5.24 -10.14 7.70
N GLY A 251 4.49 -10.73 8.62
CA GLY A 251 4.72 -10.47 10.05
C GLY A 251 3.87 -11.28 11.02
N ASN A 252 4.11 -12.58 11.13
CA ASN A 252 3.86 -13.35 12.36
C ASN A 252 4.80 -14.57 12.44
N ASP A 253 5.00 -15.10 13.66
CA ASP A 253 5.99 -16.13 14.05
C ASP A 253 6.62 -16.93 12.89
N GLY A 254 7.84 -16.52 12.51
CA GLY A 254 8.66 -17.12 11.46
C GLY A 254 8.76 -16.35 10.15
N CYS A 255 8.02 -15.25 9.96
CA CYS A 255 8.07 -14.39 8.75
C CYS A 255 8.71 -13.02 9.00
N ALA A 256 9.88 -12.97 9.64
CA ALA A 256 10.68 -11.75 9.73
C ALA A 256 11.67 -11.67 8.55
N SER A 257 11.69 -10.53 7.85
CA SER A 257 12.34 -10.27 6.53
C SER A 257 11.82 -11.18 5.40
N GLY A 258 11.39 -10.56 4.30
CA GLY A 258 10.72 -11.22 3.18
C GLY A 258 9.25 -11.61 3.44
N GLY A 259 8.41 -11.48 2.42
CA GLY A 259 6.98 -11.80 2.48
C GLY A 259 6.72 -13.30 2.37
N CYS A 260 5.90 -13.84 3.26
CA CYS A 260 5.58 -15.26 3.35
C CYS A 260 4.11 -15.56 3.01
N ALA A 261 3.86 -16.57 2.19
CA ALA A 261 2.52 -17.08 1.92
C ALA A 261 2.35 -18.48 2.56
N ARG A 262 1.52 -18.57 3.61
CA ARG A 262 1.11 -19.83 4.27
C ARG A 262 -0.29 -20.23 3.79
N ILE A 263 -0.42 -21.29 3.00
CA ILE A 263 -1.73 -21.73 2.50
C ILE A 263 -2.42 -22.65 3.52
N PHE A 264 -3.23 -22.06 4.41
CA PHE A 264 -3.96 -22.76 5.47
C PHE A 264 -5.11 -23.63 4.93
N GLY A 265 -4.82 -24.91 4.65
CA GLY A 265 -5.76 -25.86 4.06
C GLY A 265 -6.77 -26.50 5.03
N GLU A 266 -7.71 -25.71 5.58
CA GLU A 266 -8.87 -26.17 6.38
C GLU A 266 -10.22 -25.68 5.82
N GLY A 267 -10.72 -26.27 4.72
CA GLY A 267 -11.93 -25.73 4.08
C GLY A 267 -12.66 -26.56 3.01
N LYS A 268 -12.74 -27.89 3.12
CA LYS A 268 -13.56 -28.81 2.26
C LYS A 268 -13.41 -28.76 0.73
N SER A 269 -12.67 -27.82 0.16
CA SER A 269 -12.20 -27.81 -1.23
C SER A 269 -10.77 -28.36 -1.27
N SER A 270 -10.50 -29.32 -2.15
CA SER A 270 -9.21 -30.02 -2.23
C SER A 270 -8.30 -29.54 -3.37
N ARG A 271 -8.47 -28.29 -3.83
CA ARG A 271 -7.82 -27.78 -5.06
C ARG A 271 -7.36 -26.30 -5.05
N SER A 272 -7.49 -25.56 -3.96
CA SER A 272 -7.13 -24.13 -3.95
C SER A 272 -5.63 -23.89 -3.79
N SER A 273 -4.93 -23.65 -4.90
CA SER A 273 -3.72 -22.80 -4.89
C SER A 273 -4.16 -21.34 -4.78
N THR A 274 -3.68 -20.64 -3.76
CA THR A 274 -3.78 -19.17 -3.73
C THR A 274 -2.58 -18.63 -4.50
N HIS A 275 -2.83 -17.78 -5.50
CA HIS A 275 -1.78 -17.05 -6.17
C HIS A 275 -1.60 -15.70 -5.47
N LEU A 276 -0.36 -15.27 -5.31
CA LEU A 276 0.02 -14.01 -4.67
C LEU A 276 1.03 -13.31 -5.59
N GLY A 277 0.95 -11.99 -5.71
CA GLY A 277 1.91 -11.25 -6.54
C GLY A 277 1.71 -9.76 -6.48
N PHE A 278 2.37 -9.04 -7.40
CA PHE A 278 2.21 -7.59 -7.56
C PHE A 278 1.99 -7.20 -9.03
N LEU A 279 1.27 -6.10 -9.23
CA LEU A 279 1.16 -5.42 -10.51
C LEU A 279 2.33 -4.47 -10.71
N LEU A 280 2.82 -4.35 -11.95
CA LEU A 280 3.89 -3.40 -12.28
C LEU A 280 3.39 -1.96 -12.30
N GLY A 281 2.10 -1.75 -12.51
CA GLY A 281 1.44 -0.46 -12.44
C GLY A 281 -0.07 -0.65 -12.54
N GLY A 282 -0.72 0.14 -13.38
CA GLY A 282 -2.17 0.09 -13.54
C GLY A 282 -2.70 -1.27 -14.00
N TYR A 283 -3.72 -1.79 -13.30
CA TYR A 283 -4.23 -3.16 -13.45
C TYR A 283 -4.58 -3.57 -14.88
N ARG A 284 -5.11 -2.65 -15.69
CA ARG A 284 -5.49 -2.93 -17.10
C ARG A 284 -4.42 -2.51 -18.13
N THR A 285 -3.19 -2.27 -17.69
CA THR A 285 -2.09 -1.74 -18.52
C THR A 285 -0.97 -2.77 -18.71
N ASP A 286 -0.64 -3.02 -19.97
CA ASP A 286 0.41 -3.95 -20.39
C ASP A 286 1.70 -3.19 -20.76
N TYR A 287 2.78 -3.41 -20.01
CA TYR A 287 4.04 -2.67 -20.17
C TYR A 287 5.07 -3.46 -20.97
N GLU A 288 5.46 -2.98 -22.16
CA GLU A 288 6.68 -3.45 -22.83
C GLU A 288 7.91 -2.87 -22.11
N LEU A 289 8.62 -3.70 -21.34
CA LEU A 289 9.76 -3.27 -20.52
C LEU A 289 11.07 -3.22 -21.34
N PRO A 290 11.67 -2.03 -21.61
CA PRO A 290 12.87 -1.94 -22.43
C PRO A 290 14.09 -2.52 -21.69
N GLY A 291 14.72 -3.53 -22.30
CA GLY A 291 15.91 -4.20 -21.77
C GLY A 291 15.64 -5.39 -20.86
N PHE A 292 14.38 -5.67 -20.49
CA PHE A 292 14.03 -6.76 -19.59
C PHE A 292 14.49 -8.12 -20.12
N ASP A 293 15.40 -8.78 -19.39
CA ASP A 293 16.01 -10.04 -19.81
C ASP A 293 15.94 -11.17 -18.76
N SER A 294 15.72 -10.85 -17.48
CA SER A 294 15.49 -11.84 -16.42
C SER A 294 14.64 -11.30 -15.25
N LEU A 295 13.69 -12.08 -14.75
CA LEU A 295 13.08 -11.86 -13.42
C LEU A 295 14.01 -12.45 -12.35
N MET A 296 14.37 -11.67 -11.33
CA MET A 296 15.24 -12.12 -10.24
C MET A 296 14.51 -12.02 -8.89
N PHE A 297 14.66 -13.02 -8.02
CA PHE A 297 14.07 -13.02 -6.66
C PHE A 297 14.79 -13.99 -5.73
N SER A 298 14.66 -13.77 -4.42
CA SER A 298 15.06 -14.71 -3.37
C SER A 298 13.83 -15.53 -3.00
N ALA A 299 13.95 -16.85 -2.82
CA ALA A 299 12.88 -17.66 -2.23
C ALA A 299 13.38 -18.79 -1.32
N ARG A 300 12.55 -19.18 -0.36
CA ARG A 300 12.64 -20.44 0.40
C ARG A 300 11.25 -21.03 0.65
N GLY A 301 11.20 -22.28 1.06
CA GLY A 301 9.96 -22.96 1.42
C GLY A 301 10.01 -24.47 1.27
N HIS A 302 8.94 -25.03 0.73
CA HIS A 302 8.79 -26.45 0.42
C HIS A 302 7.98 -26.64 -0.87
N GLY A 303 8.21 -27.74 -1.58
CA GLY A 303 7.55 -28.04 -2.86
C GLY A 303 8.17 -27.29 -4.03
N THR A 304 7.37 -27.04 -5.05
CA THR A 304 7.76 -26.32 -6.27
C THR A 304 6.98 -25.01 -6.36
N LEU A 305 7.70 -23.91 -6.54
CA LEU A 305 7.16 -22.56 -6.77
C LEU A 305 6.98 -22.34 -8.27
N ARG A 306 5.73 -22.07 -8.68
CA ARG A 306 5.43 -21.55 -10.00
C ARG A 306 5.47 -20.02 -9.97
N VAL A 307 6.24 -19.45 -10.90
CA VAL A 307 6.32 -18.01 -11.15
C VAL A 307 5.82 -17.74 -12.57
N ALA A 308 4.92 -16.77 -12.74
CA ALA A 308 4.45 -16.35 -14.06
C ALA A 308 4.63 -14.85 -14.28
N LEU A 309 5.09 -14.49 -15.48
CA LEU A 309 5.01 -13.14 -16.03
C LEU A 309 3.77 -13.07 -16.90
N SER A 310 2.80 -12.25 -16.50
CA SER A 310 1.45 -12.23 -17.05
C SER A 310 1.12 -10.87 -17.65
N ALA A 311 0.43 -10.90 -18.79
CA ALA A 311 -0.18 -9.74 -19.43
C ALA A 311 -1.64 -9.57 -18.98
N TYR A 312 -2.21 -8.38 -19.13
CA TYR A 312 -3.64 -8.17 -18.95
C TYR A 312 -4.43 -8.69 -20.17
N ASP A 313 -3.96 -8.43 -21.39
CA ASP A 313 -4.52 -9.04 -22.60
C ASP A 313 -4.10 -10.52 -22.72
N SER A 314 -5.04 -11.41 -22.41
CA SER A 314 -4.92 -12.87 -22.54
C SER A 314 -4.53 -13.42 -23.93
N SER A 315 -4.49 -12.58 -24.98
CA SER A 315 -3.92 -12.95 -26.28
C SER A 315 -2.38 -12.95 -26.31
N ALA A 316 -1.75 -12.24 -25.37
CA ALA A 316 -0.31 -12.35 -25.10
C ALA A 316 -0.02 -13.63 -24.28
N LYS A 317 1.17 -14.21 -24.47
CA LYS A 317 1.55 -15.44 -23.76
C LYS A 317 2.18 -15.12 -22.42
N SER A 318 1.65 -15.74 -21.36
CA SER A 318 2.38 -15.87 -20.09
C SER A 318 3.77 -16.48 -20.32
N ILE A 319 4.73 -16.08 -19.49
CA ILE A 319 6.00 -16.80 -19.36
C ILE A 319 6.04 -17.39 -17.96
N GLU A 320 5.80 -18.70 -17.90
CA GLU A 320 5.79 -19.49 -16.68
C GLU A 320 7.11 -20.23 -16.48
N PHE A 321 7.54 -20.31 -15.22
CA PHE A 321 8.69 -21.06 -14.75
C PHE A 321 8.29 -21.82 -13.48
N ASP A 322 8.70 -23.08 -13.38
CA ASP A 322 8.62 -23.86 -12.14
C ASP A 322 10.04 -23.96 -11.54
N VAL A 323 10.20 -23.65 -10.25
CA VAL A 323 11.47 -23.79 -9.51
C VAL A 323 11.26 -24.56 -8.20
N ASP A 324 12.16 -25.48 -7.88
CA ASP A 324 12.07 -26.27 -6.64
C ASP A 324 12.54 -25.44 -5.44
N LEU A 325 11.73 -25.40 -4.38
CA LEU A 325 12.03 -24.65 -3.16
C LEU A 325 12.89 -25.47 -2.18
N SER A 326 13.82 -24.77 -1.55
CA SER A 326 14.66 -25.26 -0.46
C SER A 326 14.24 -24.61 0.87
N LYS A 327 14.49 -25.29 2.00
CA LYS A 327 14.29 -24.71 3.34
C LYS A 327 15.22 -23.51 3.61
N VAL A 328 16.40 -23.51 3.00
CA VAL A 328 17.35 -22.39 2.99
C VAL A 328 17.04 -21.47 1.81
N TRP A 329 17.18 -20.15 1.99
CA TRP A 329 17.05 -19.16 0.91
C TRP A 329 17.94 -19.46 -0.28
N GLN A 330 17.37 -19.36 -1.47
CA GLN A 330 18.05 -19.46 -2.76
C GLN A 330 17.71 -18.25 -3.62
N GLY A 331 18.72 -17.75 -4.35
CA GLY A 331 18.53 -16.69 -5.35
C GLY A 331 18.22 -17.29 -6.71
N PHE A 332 17.14 -16.83 -7.33
CA PHE A 332 16.67 -17.24 -8.65
C PHE A 332 16.85 -16.10 -9.65
N ALA A 333 17.22 -16.44 -10.89
CA ALA A 333 17.32 -15.53 -12.03
C ALA A 333 16.72 -16.21 -13.26
N LEU A 334 15.43 -15.97 -13.50
CA LEU A 334 14.63 -16.62 -14.52
C LEU A 334 14.79 -15.90 -15.88
N PRO A 335 15.38 -16.55 -16.90
CA PRO A 335 15.67 -15.89 -18.17
C PRO A 335 14.42 -15.69 -19.02
N VAL A 336 14.03 -14.43 -19.20
CA VAL A 336 12.95 -13.99 -20.10
C VAL A 336 13.44 -14.04 -21.55
N GLY A 337 14.72 -13.69 -21.76
CA GLY A 337 15.40 -13.66 -23.05
C GLY A 337 15.01 -12.45 -23.91
N SER A 338 15.55 -12.37 -25.13
CA SER A 338 15.41 -11.21 -26.03
C SER A 338 14.03 -11.06 -26.71
N LYS A 339 12.95 -11.48 -26.04
CA LYS A 339 11.58 -11.29 -26.50
C LYS A 339 11.08 -9.92 -26.05
N LYS A 340 10.31 -9.24 -26.90
CA LYS A 340 9.35 -8.25 -26.41
C LYS A 340 8.29 -9.01 -25.62
N VAL A 341 8.19 -8.71 -24.33
CA VAL A 341 7.17 -9.24 -23.43
C VAL A 341 6.42 -8.03 -22.88
N ALA A 342 5.13 -7.97 -23.16
CA ALA A 342 4.22 -7.11 -22.42
C ALA A 342 3.97 -7.77 -21.06
N VAL A 343 4.23 -7.05 -19.98
CA VAL A 343 4.01 -7.52 -18.61
C VAL A 343 3.13 -6.51 -17.90
N ASN A 344 2.03 -6.99 -17.35
CA ASN A 344 1.17 -6.26 -16.42
C ASN A 344 1.48 -6.68 -14.98
N ARG A 345 1.74 -7.98 -14.78
CA ARG A 345 1.65 -8.65 -13.48
C ARG A 345 2.74 -9.71 -13.30
N ILE A 346 3.18 -9.91 -12.07
CA ILE A 346 4.07 -11.02 -11.70
C ILE A 346 3.38 -11.88 -10.63
N ASP A 347 3.17 -13.16 -10.96
CA ASP A 347 2.47 -14.15 -10.14
C ASP A 347 3.45 -15.10 -9.46
N PHE A 348 3.21 -15.42 -8.19
CA PHE A 348 3.88 -16.48 -7.43
C PHE A 348 2.83 -17.44 -6.85
N SER A 349 3.08 -18.76 -6.93
CA SER A 349 2.11 -19.77 -6.51
C SER A 349 2.75 -21.10 -6.10
N VAL A 350 2.20 -21.71 -5.05
CA VAL A 350 2.59 -23.04 -4.53
C VAL A 350 1.35 -23.90 -4.29
N ASN A 351 1.53 -25.20 -4.04
CA ASN A 351 0.41 -26.11 -3.78
C ASN A 351 -0.22 -25.85 -2.41
N ALA A 352 -1.48 -26.26 -2.23
CA ALA A 352 -2.17 -26.15 -0.96
C ALA A 352 -1.40 -26.85 0.18
N ARG A 353 -1.14 -26.12 1.27
CA ARG A 353 -0.31 -26.48 2.45
C ARG A 353 1.21 -26.39 2.29
N ASP A 354 1.74 -26.08 1.11
CA ASP A 354 3.12 -25.58 1.03
C ASP A 354 3.19 -24.16 1.63
N THR A 355 4.41 -23.69 1.86
CA THR A 355 4.70 -22.31 2.28
C THR A 355 5.85 -21.80 1.44
N VAL A 356 5.71 -20.59 0.91
CA VAL A 356 6.78 -19.87 0.22
C VAL A 356 7.11 -18.60 1.00
N PHE A 357 8.38 -18.23 1.02
CA PHE A 357 8.88 -16.93 1.42
C PHE A 357 9.57 -16.32 0.20
N LEU A 358 9.34 -15.03 -0.04
CA LEU A 358 9.89 -14.25 -1.15
C LEU A 358 10.63 -13.04 -0.57
N ASP A 359 11.73 -12.65 -1.21
CA ASP A 359 12.58 -11.51 -0.83
C ASP A 359 13.25 -10.96 -2.12
N ASP A 360 13.74 -9.73 -2.11
CA ASP A 360 14.57 -9.12 -3.18
C ASP A 360 14.05 -9.33 -4.64
N VAL A 361 12.88 -8.82 -5.03
CA VAL A 361 12.34 -9.02 -6.39
C VAL A 361 12.74 -7.90 -7.35
N PHE A 362 13.42 -8.23 -8.45
CA PHE A 362 14.01 -7.29 -9.41
C PHE A 362 13.71 -7.62 -10.89
N LEU A 363 13.50 -6.59 -11.70
CA LEU A 363 13.45 -6.65 -13.17
C LEU A 363 14.85 -6.49 -13.77
N GLY A 364 15.53 -7.60 -14.04
CA GLY A 364 16.86 -7.63 -14.66
C GLY A 364 16.86 -7.09 -16.09
N GLY A 365 17.87 -6.28 -16.41
CA GLY A 365 18.03 -5.57 -17.68
C GLY A 365 17.23 -4.27 -17.80
N VAL A 366 16.33 -3.99 -16.87
CA VAL A 366 15.53 -2.75 -16.80
C VAL A 366 16.17 -1.75 -15.85
N SER A 367 16.15 -0.46 -16.20
CA SER A 367 16.49 0.64 -15.30
C SER A 367 15.27 1.50 -14.98
N GLU A 368 15.30 2.19 -13.84
CA GLU A 368 14.29 3.18 -13.43
C GLU A 368 14.05 4.24 -14.51
N GLU A 369 15.12 4.70 -15.17
CA GLU A 369 15.06 5.67 -16.27
C GLU A 369 14.34 5.10 -17.51
N SER A 370 14.42 3.79 -17.74
CA SER A 370 13.63 3.12 -18.79
C SER A 370 12.15 3.06 -18.41
N LEU A 371 11.81 2.76 -17.15
CA LEU A 371 10.43 2.74 -16.66
C LEU A 371 9.78 4.12 -16.74
N LYS A 372 10.48 5.17 -16.29
CA LYS A 372 10.01 6.57 -16.37
C LYS A 372 9.72 7.04 -17.80
N LYS A 373 10.41 6.48 -18.80
CA LYS A 373 10.12 6.75 -20.22
C LYS A 373 8.86 6.04 -20.73
N ILE A 374 8.42 4.96 -20.08
CA ILE A 374 7.14 4.30 -20.41
C ILE A 374 5.98 5.13 -19.87
N SER A 375 6.02 5.55 -18.60
CA SER A 375 4.92 6.33 -18.00
C SER A 375 4.78 7.74 -18.60
N MET A 376 5.89 8.41 -18.93
CA MET A 376 5.83 9.65 -19.72
C MET A 376 5.25 9.47 -21.14
N GLY A 377 5.10 8.21 -21.62
CA GLY A 377 4.46 7.90 -22.90
C GLY A 377 2.92 7.93 -22.87
N VAL A 378 2.30 8.06 -21.69
CA VAL A 378 0.84 8.08 -21.50
C VAL A 378 0.28 9.52 -21.51
N SER A 379 1.04 10.49 -22.03
CA SER A 379 0.58 11.87 -22.13
C SER A 379 -0.51 12.03 -23.21
N GLU A 380 -1.77 12.09 -22.79
CA GLU A 380 -2.76 12.83 -23.58
C GLU A 380 -2.29 14.28 -23.74
N ASP A 381 -2.54 14.87 -24.91
CA ASP A 381 -1.95 16.17 -25.29
C ASP A 381 -2.69 17.33 -24.61
N ARG A 382 -2.42 17.52 -23.31
CA ARG A 382 -2.88 18.64 -22.46
C ARG A 382 -2.30 20.01 -22.90
N SER A 383 -1.96 20.19 -24.18
CA SER A 383 -1.63 21.49 -24.79
C SER A 383 -2.84 22.17 -25.46
N THR A 384 -3.89 21.43 -25.82
CA THR A 384 -5.12 21.97 -26.41
C THR A 384 -6.30 21.96 -25.44
N TYR A 385 -6.94 23.11 -25.23
CA TYR A 385 -8.15 23.28 -24.41
C TYR A 385 -9.40 23.45 -25.31
N PRO A 386 -10.61 23.05 -24.86
CA PRO A 386 -11.82 23.14 -25.65
C PRO A 386 -12.25 24.60 -25.81
N ALA A 387 -12.25 25.10 -27.04
CA ALA A 387 -12.64 26.49 -27.35
C ALA A 387 -13.79 26.58 -28.38
N ASP A 388 -14.34 25.45 -28.80
CA ASP A 388 -15.52 25.37 -29.66
C ASP A 388 -16.75 24.99 -28.83
N TRP A 389 -17.86 25.71 -29.01
CA TRP A 389 -19.12 25.42 -28.28
C TRP A 389 -19.67 24.01 -28.52
N ARG A 390 -19.20 23.30 -29.55
CA ARG A 390 -19.49 21.87 -29.76
C ARG A 390 -18.88 20.97 -28.68
N ASP A 391 -17.77 21.38 -28.06
CA ASP A 391 -17.04 20.64 -27.02
C ASP A 391 -17.66 20.89 -25.63
N HIS A 392 -18.25 22.08 -25.43
CA HIS A 392 -19.14 22.37 -24.29
C HIS A 392 -20.47 21.61 -24.43
N ALA A 393 -21.09 21.67 -25.60
CA ALA A 393 -22.31 20.90 -25.90
C ALA A 393 -22.08 19.38 -25.95
N ALA A 394 -20.83 18.90 -25.95
CA ALA A 394 -20.47 17.51 -25.71
C ALA A 394 -20.44 17.19 -24.20
N LEU A 395 -19.72 18.00 -23.41
CA LEU A 395 -19.68 17.91 -21.95
C LEU A 395 -21.09 17.88 -21.32
N LEU A 396 -22.02 18.72 -21.80
CA LEU A 396 -23.42 18.73 -21.34
C LEU A 396 -24.20 17.41 -21.58
N ARG A 397 -23.64 16.42 -22.30
CA ARG A 397 -24.26 15.09 -22.50
C ARG A 397 -23.74 14.04 -21.52
N GLU A 398 -22.68 14.33 -20.78
CA GLU A 398 -22.10 13.46 -19.75
C GLU A 398 -22.81 13.62 -18.39
N VAL A 399 -23.62 14.68 -18.23
CA VAL A 399 -24.40 14.96 -17.01
C VAL A 399 -25.37 13.81 -16.70
N VAL A 400 -25.20 13.19 -15.54
CA VAL A 400 -26.15 12.28 -14.91
C VAL A 400 -26.50 12.84 -13.51
N GLY A 401 -27.52 12.30 -12.87
CA GLY A 401 -27.90 12.72 -11.51
C GLY A 401 -28.85 13.91 -11.45
N TYR A 402 -28.99 14.48 -10.26
CA TYR A 402 -29.90 15.59 -9.99
C TYR A 402 -29.53 16.90 -10.72
N ALA A 403 -28.29 17.07 -11.19
CA ALA A 403 -27.92 18.21 -12.05
C ALA A 403 -28.39 18.08 -13.52
N SER A 404 -29.07 16.99 -13.90
CA SER A 404 -29.53 16.73 -15.27
C SER A 404 -30.33 17.90 -15.86
N GLY A 405 -29.76 18.60 -16.84
CA GLY A 405 -30.34 19.80 -17.46
C GLY A 405 -29.62 21.11 -17.13
N VAL A 406 -28.58 21.07 -16.28
CA VAL A 406 -27.62 22.17 -16.10
C VAL A 406 -27.03 22.61 -17.45
N ARG A 407 -26.82 23.92 -17.62
CA ARG A 407 -26.22 24.52 -18.84
C ARG A 407 -24.93 25.31 -18.60
N GLY A 408 -24.63 25.65 -17.34
CA GLY A 408 -23.44 26.42 -17.00
C GLY A 408 -23.28 27.69 -17.84
N GLY A 409 -22.15 27.77 -18.56
CA GLY A 409 -21.79 28.88 -19.43
C GLY A 409 -22.54 28.97 -20.77
N GLU A 410 -23.28 27.95 -21.23
CA GLU A 410 -24.01 28.01 -22.51
C GLU A 410 -25.10 29.10 -22.49
N GLY A 411 -25.76 29.27 -21.34
CA GLY A 411 -26.88 30.18 -21.16
C GLY A 411 -28.25 29.52 -21.27
N TYR A 412 -29.22 30.26 -21.79
CA TYR A 412 -30.59 29.77 -22.01
C TYR A 412 -31.02 30.06 -23.45
N ILE A 413 -31.40 28.99 -24.14
CA ILE A 413 -32.03 29.06 -25.47
C ILE A 413 -33.54 28.94 -25.25
N ASP A 414 -34.23 30.08 -25.19
CA ASP A 414 -35.68 30.08 -25.26
C ASP A 414 -36.12 29.67 -26.67
N SER A 415 -37.05 28.73 -26.76
CA SER A 415 -37.65 28.31 -28.04
C SER A 415 -38.84 29.18 -28.47
N LEU A 416 -39.25 30.14 -27.63
CA LEU A 416 -40.42 31.02 -27.80
C LEU A 416 -40.06 32.51 -27.83
N ALA A 417 -38.91 32.94 -27.29
CA ALA A 417 -38.40 34.30 -27.43
C ALA A 417 -37.46 34.45 -28.65
N ALA A 418 -37.33 35.68 -29.14
CA ALA A 418 -36.56 35.97 -30.35
C ALA A 418 -35.04 36.07 -30.12
N ASP A 419 -34.61 36.24 -28.86
CA ASP A 419 -33.23 36.52 -28.48
C ASP A 419 -32.65 35.35 -27.66
N SER A 420 -31.86 34.49 -28.31
CA SER A 420 -31.07 33.46 -27.63
C SER A 420 -29.79 34.06 -27.06
N ILE A 421 -29.64 34.09 -25.74
CA ILE A 421 -28.39 34.50 -25.09
C ILE A 421 -27.45 33.29 -25.04
N GLN A 422 -26.74 33.06 -26.14
CA GLN A 422 -25.52 32.25 -26.12
C GLN A 422 -24.48 32.95 -25.24
N GLY A 423 -23.86 32.21 -24.33
CA GLY A 423 -22.80 32.73 -23.47
C GLY A 423 -21.55 33.19 -24.21
N GLU A 424 -20.70 33.93 -23.50
CA GLU A 424 -19.37 34.30 -23.97
C GLU A 424 -18.29 33.38 -23.40
N ILE A 425 -17.17 33.27 -24.11
CA ILE A 425 -15.95 32.61 -23.62
C ILE A 425 -15.08 33.66 -22.92
N CYS A 426 -14.71 33.40 -21.68
CA CYS A 426 -13.71 34.18 -20.94
C CYS A 426 -12.44 33.35 -20.75
N LEU A 427 -11.37 33.76 -21.43
CA LEU A 427 -10.06 33.13 -21.29
C LEU A 427 -9.28 33.80 -20.15
N VAL A 428 -8.95 33.02 -19.11
CA VAL A 428 -8.11 33.44 -18.00
C VAL A 428 -6.65 33.43 -18.44
N THR A 429 -6.02 34.60 -18.49
CA THR A 429 -4.64 34.82 -18.95
C THR A 429 -3.66 35.08 -17.80
N THR A 430 -4.15 35.30 -16.57
CA THR A 430 -3.29 35.47 -15.38
C THR A 430 -3.72 34.62 -14.18
N THR A 431 -2.72 34.10 -13.48
CA THR A 431 -2.82 33.38 -12.19
C THR A 431 -2.96 34.32 -10.99
N GLU A 432 -2.72 35.62 -11.19
CA GLU A 432 -2.71 36.63 -10.13
C GLU A 432 -4.13 37.04 -9.71
N ASP A 433 -4.51 36.74 -8.46
CA ASP A 433 -5.76 37.21 -7.84
C ASP A 433 -5.59 38.63 -7.26
N TYR A 434 -5.19 39.60 -8.09
CA TYR A 434 -5.04 40.99 -7.63
C TYR A 434 -6.39 41.61 -7.26
N ILE A 435 -6.61 41.72 -5.95
CA ILE A 435 -7.63 42.53 -5.31
C ILE A 435 -6.93 43.80 -4.79
N ILE A 436 -6.81 44.84 -5.63
CA ILE A 436 -6.32 46.13 -5.12
C ILE A 436 -7.48 46.79 -4.37
N VAL A 437 -7.37 46.87 -3.05
CA VAL A 437 -8.29 47.66 -2.23
C VAL A 437 -7.96 49.14 -2.41
N GLU A 438 -8.82 49.86 -3.12
CA GLU A 438 -8.90 51.31 -2.96
C GLU A 438 -9.57 51.61 -1.62
N ASP A 439 -8.75 52.04 -0.66
CA ASP A 439 -9.20 52.64 0.61
C ASP A 439 -9.84 54.01 0.32
N THR A 440 -11.10 53.98 -0.13
CA THR A 440 -11.89 55.20 -0.22
C THR A 440 -12.33 55.56 1.20
N THR A 441 -11.81 56.67 1.73
CA THR A 441 -12.16 57.21 3.05
C THR A 441 -13.60 57.77 3.12
N ASN A 442 -14.46 57.33 2.18
CA ASN A 442 -15.84 57.73 2.03
C ASN A 442 -16.73 56.69 2.71
N VAL A 443 -17.11 56.99 3.96
CA VAL A 443 -18.24 56.34 4.62
C VAL A 443 -19.55 56.92 4.10
N ASP A 444 -20.55 56.07 3.87
CA ASP A 444 -21.90 56.51 3.53
C ASP A 444 -22.64 57.13 4.74
N SER A 445 -23.87 57.60 4.54
CA SER A 445 -24.69 58.19 5.61
C SER A 445 -25.12 57.21 6.71
N THR A 446 -24.76 55.93 6.61
CA THR A 446 -24.95 54.90 7.66
C THR A 446 -23.63 54.51 8.35
N GLY A 447 -22.50 55.08 7.93
CA GLY A 447 -21.17 54.79 8.47
C GLY A 447 -20.44 53.63 7.78
N LYS A 448 -20.98 53.11 6.66
CA LYS A 448 -20.36 52.00 5.93
C LYS A 448 -19.32 52.52 4.94
N ALA A 449 -18.07 52.09 5.07
CA ALA A 449 -17.00 52.44 4.13
C ALA A 449 -17.18 51.70 2.79
N ALA A 450 -16.94 52.40 1.69
CA ALA A 450 -16.97 51.82 0.35
C ALA A 450 -15.59 51.27 -0.04
N THR A 451 -15.31 50.03 0.37
CA THR A 451 -14.13 49.27 -0.07
C THR A 451 -14.27 48.95 -1.56
N THR A 452 -13.49 49.58 -2.44
CA THR A 452 -13.54 49.31 -3.88
C THR A 452 -12.42 48.34 -4.23
N ALA A 453 -12.78 47.15 -4.71
CA ALA A 453 -11.82 46.15 -5.18
C ALA A 453 -11.58 46.32 -6.67
N VAL A 454 -10.38 46.74 -7.07
CA VAL A 454 -9.95 46.62 -8.47
C VAL A 454 -9.59 45.16 -8.72
N ILE A 455 -10.34 44.52 -9.61
CA ILE A 455 -10.09 43.16 -10.12
C ILE A 455 -9.17 43.29 -11.35
N ALA A 456 -8.11 42.49 -11.42
CA ALA A 456 -7.25 42.45 -12.61
C ALA A 456 -8.00 41.84 -13.82
N PRO A 457 -8.08 42.54 -14.98
CA PRO A 457 -8.65 41.98 -16.21
C PRO A 457 -7.95 40.69 -16.65
N GLY A 458 -8.71 39.70 -17.11
CA GLY A 458 -8.17 38.38 -17.50
C GLY A 458 -7.73 37.49 -16.34
N SER A 459 -8.01 37.87 -15.09
CA SER A 459 -7.90 36.96 -13.93
C SER A 459 -9.10 36.03 -13.84
N LEU A 460 -8.98 34.94 -13.08
CA LEU A 460 -10.10 34.05 -12.76
C LEU A 460 -11.27 34.83 -12.12
N ARG A 461 -10.97 35.86 -11.32
CA ARG A 461 -11.98 36.70 -10.68
C ARG A 461 -12.69 37.64 -11.67
N ASP A 462 -12.00 38.16 -12.69
CA ASP A 462 -12.63 38.91 -13.79
C ASP A 462 -13.68 38.04 -14.48
N CYS A 463 -13.30 36.84 -14.94
CA CYS A 463 -14.21 35.90 -15.59
C CYS A 463 -15.40 35.49 -14.71
N ALA A 464 -15.16 35.16 -13.45
CA ALA A 464 -16.20 34.69 -12.52
C ALA A 464 -17.27 35.75 -12.17
N TYR A 465 -16.88 37.03 -12.17
CA TYR A 465 -17.78 38.15 -11.82
C TYR A 465 -18.60 38.67 -13.01
N ARG A 466 -18.41 38.16 -14.23
CA ARG A 466 -19.13 38.63 -15.43
C ARG A 466 -20.63 38.40 -15.37
N ASP A 467 -21.38 39.36 -15.88
CA ASP A 467 -22.82 39.30 -16.03
C ASP A 467 -23.23 38.46 -17.24
N GLY A 468 -24.31 37.70 -17.10
CA GLY A 468 -24.76 36.74 -18.12
C GLY A 468 -23.98 35.42 -18.12
N PRO A 469 -24.25 34.53 -19.11
CA PRO A 469 -23.63 33.22 -19.20
C PRO A 469 -22.16 33.30 -19.65
N THR A 470 -21.27 32.60 -18.96
CA THR A 470 -19.82 32.62 -19.26
C THR A 470 -19.22 31.23 -19.17
N TRP A 471 -18.54 30.79 -20.24
CA TRP A 471 -17.65 29.62 -20.23
C TRP A 471 -16.23 30.10 -19.98
N ILE A 472 -15.66 29.69 -18.86
CA ILE A 472 -14.38 30.14 -18.32
C ILE A 472 -13.33 29.06 -18.63
N LEU A 473 -12.36 29.45 -19.44
CA LEU A 473 -11.26 28.62 -19.93
C LEU A 473 -9.92 29.21 -19.48
N PHE A 474 -8.84 28.43 -19.56
CA PHE A 474 -7.53 28.84 -19.04
C PHE A 474 -6.46 28.81 -20.13
N GLU A 475 -5.76 29.94 -20.33
CA GLU A 475 -4.72 30.07 -21.36
C GLU A 475 -3.55 29.09 -21.13
N LYS A 476 -3.20 28.85 -19.86
CA LYS A 476 -2.03 28.11 -19.40
C LYS A 476 -2.34 27.34 -18.12
N SER A 477 -1.60 26.25 -17.90
CA SER A 477 -1.62 25.51 -16.64
C SER A 477 -0.96 26.31 -15.50
N GLY A 478 -1.32 26.02 -14.25
CA GLY A 478 -0.66 26.57 -13.07
C GLY A 478 -1.59 26.79 -11.87
N THR A 479 -1.02 27.40 -10.82
CA THR A 479 -1.72 27.65 -9.57
C THR A 479 -2.38 29.03 -9.53
N TYR A 480 -3.70 29.04 -9.34
CA TYR A 480 -4.56 30.21 -9.21
C TYR A 480 -4.84 30.47 -7.72
N ASN A 481 -3.94 31.21 -7.08
CA ASN A 481 -3.96 31.39 -5.63
C ASN A 481 -4.92 32.52 -5.22
N LEU A 482 -6.10 32.13 -4.75
CA LEU A 482 -7.16 33.04 -4.32
C LEU A 482 -6.84 33.64 -2.94
N THR A 483 -6.73 34.97 -2.88
CA THR A 483 -6.40 35.75 -1.68
C THR A 483 -7.62 36.02 -0.80
N ALA A 484 -8.81 36.04 -1.41
CA ALA A 484 -10.12 36.10 -0.76
C ALA A 484 -11.07 35.12 -1.44
N ALA A 485 -12.14 34.68 -0.75
CA ALA A 485 -13.12 33.76 -1.32
C ALA A 485 -13.64 34.26 -2.70
N LEU A 486 -13.67 33.35 -3.68
CA LEU A 486 -14.16 33.64 -5.02
C LEU A 486 -15.68 33.51 -5.02
N ARG A 487 -16.38 34.63 -4.85
CA ARG A 487 -17.83 34.70 -5.07
C ARG A 487 -18.12 34.72 -6.56
N ILE A 488 -19.12 33.96 -6.97
CA ILE A 488 -19.47 33.77 -8.38
C ILE A 488 -20.94 34.12 -8.63
N LYS A 489 -21.28 34.41 -9.89
CA LYS A 489 -22.67 34.61 -10.35
C LYS A 489 -23.18 33.33 -11.02
N SER A 490 -24.50 33.24 -11.21
CA SER A 490 -25.16 32.20 -12.00
C SER A 490 -24.66 32.10 -13.45
N ASN A 491 -24.96 30.98 -14.10
CA ASN A 491 -24.67 30.65 -15.49
C ASN A 491 -23.17 30.68 -15.79
N LYS A 492 -22.41 29.77 -15.16
CA LYS A 492 -20.96 29.66 -15.29
C LYS A 492 -20.54 28.22 -15.53
N THR A 493 -19.60 28.02 -16.44
CA THR A 493 -18.82 26.79 -16.55
C THR A 493 -17.36 27.16 -16.31
N PHE A 494 -16.72 26.58 -15.30
CA PHE A 494 -15.28 26.60 -15.13
C PHE A 494 -14.75 25.28 -15.72
N ASP A 495 -13.97 25.34 -16.78
CA ASP A 495 -13.54 24.18 -17.56
C ASP A 495 -12.02 24.17 -17.70
N GLY A 496 -11.37 23.28 -16.96
CA GLY A 496 -9.93 23.07 -16.97
C GLY A 496 -9.44 22.03 -17.98
N ARG A 497 -10.30 21.48 -18.85
CA ARG A 497 -9.90 20.39 -19.76
C ARG A 497 -8.75 20.79 -20.68
N GLY A 498 -7.80 19.89 -20.84
CA GLY A 498 -6.58 20.18 -21.61
C GLY A 498 -5.66 21.21 -20.94
N ARG A 499 -5.77 21.38 -19.61
CA ARG A 499 -4.89 22.15 -18.74
C ARG A 499 -4.75 21.46 -17.39
N ASP A 500 -3.71 21.84 -16.65
CA ASP A 500 -3.55 21.52 -15.23
C ASP A 500 -3.83 22.80 -14.43
N ILE A 501 -5.02 22.86 -13.81
CA ILE A 501 -5.56 24.05 -13.18
C ILE A 501 -5.76 23.79 -11.69
N ARG A 502 -4.88 24.39 -10.89
CA ARG A 502 -4.84 24.22 -9.44
C ARG A 502 -5.32 25.49 -8.74
N ILE A 503 -6.50 25.48 -8.14
CA ILE A 503 -7.02 26.57 -7.33
C ILE A 503 -6.50 26.38 -5.89
N SER A 504 -5.96 27.44 -5.28
CA SER A 504 -5.36 27.36 -3.93
C SER A 504 -5.72 28.54 -3.03
N GLY A 505 -5.44 28.41 -1.74
CA GLY A 505 -5.68 29.47 -0.76
C GLY A 505 -7.16 29.51 -0.33
N MET A 506 -7.93 30.43 -0.87
CA MET A 506 -9.37 30.55 -0.57
C MET A 506 -10.23 29.78 -1.57
N GLY A 507 -11.40 29.31 -1.17
CA GLY A 507 -12.32 28.57 -2.04
C GLY A 507 -13.28 29.41 -2.88
N ILE A 508 -14.10 28.70 -3.64
CA ILE A 508 -15.28 29.21 -4.36
C ILE A 508 -16.50 29.20 -3.44
N MET A 509 -17.29 30.27 -3.47
CA MET A 509 -18.50 30.43 -2.66
C MET A 509 -19.66 30.94 -3.52
N THR A 510 -20.79 30.26 -3.49
CA THR A 510 -22.01 30.74 -4.15
C THR A 510 -22.88 31.58 -3.20
N GLU A 511 -23.86 32.27 -3.75
CA GLU A 511 -24.89 33.01 -3.01
C GLU A 511 -26.11 33.12 -3.95
N GLU A 512 -27.20 32.41 -3.64
CA GLU A 512 -28.44 32.38 -4.47
C GLU A 512 -28.18 32.17 -5.97
N SER A 513 -27.21 31.30 -6.30
CA SER A 513 -26.65 31.14 -7.64
C SER A 513 -27.16 29.87 -8.33
N SER A 514 -27.18 29.83 -9.66
CA SER A 514 -27.68 28.65 -10.39
C SER A 514 -27.05 28.44 -11.76
N ASN A 515 -27.23 27.25 -12.34
CA ASN A 515 -26.57 26.80 -13.57
C ASN A 515 -25.04 26.94 -13.46
N LEU A 516 -24.43 26.07 -12.66
CA LEU A 516 -22.99 26.09 -12.39
C LEU A 516 -22.36 24.75 -12.78
N ILE A 517 -21.24 24.80 -13.48
CA ILE A 517 -20.44 23.62 -13.83
C ILE A 517 -19.00 23.90 -13.42
N PHE A 518 -18.39 22.95 -12.71
CA PHE A 518 -16.97 22.90 -12.40
C PHE A 518 -16.45 21.60 -13.00
N GLU A 519 -15.55 21.70 -13.97
CA GLU A 519 -15.03 20.58 -14.74
C GLU A 519 -13.50 20.65 -14.77
N ASN A 520 -12.85 19.54 -14.43
CA ASN A 520 -11.41 19.33 -14.59
C ASN A 520 -10.50 20.29 -13.77
N LEU A 521 -10.80 20.47 -12.48
CA LEU A 521 -10.10 21.40 -11.59
C LEU A 521 -9.51 20.69 -10.35
N THR A 522 -8.30 21.07 -9.95
CA THR A 522 -7.72 20.67 -8.65
C THR A 522 -7.89 21.80 -7.64
N PHE A 523 -8.38 21.50 -6.44
CA PHE A 523 -8.49 22.42 -5.30
C PHE A 523 -7.61 21.91 -4.16
N SER A 524 -6.77 22.78 -3.60
CA SER A 524 -5.64 22.33 -2.76
C SER A 524 -5.05 23.43 -1.89
N ALA A 525 -4.12 23.08 -0.98
CA ALA A 525 -3.32 24.02 -0.18
C ALA A 525 -4.14 25.21 0.38
N PRO A 526 -5.19 24.97 1.18
CA PRO A 526 -6.10 26.02 1.64
C PRO A 526 -5.46 26.96 2.67
N SER A 527 -6.02 28.17 2.76
CA SER A 527 -5.51 29.26 3.58
C SER A 527 -5.66 28.99 5.07
N THR A 528 -4.59 28.50 5.68
CA THR A 528 -4.51 28.18 7.12
C THR A 528 -4.53 29.41 8.03
N VAL A 529 -4.36 30.62 7.48
CA VAL A 529 -4.23 31.88 8.24
C VAL A 529 -5.54 32.65 8.46
N VAL A 530 -6.62 32.33 7.73
CA VAL A 530 -7.91 33.04 7.86
C VAL A 530 -8.74 32.44 8.98
N SER A 531 -9.11 33.25 9.99
CA SER A 531 -9.82 32.79 11.19
C SER A 531 -11.25 32.29 10.94
N ASP A 532 -11.88 32.68 9.84
CA ASP A 532 -13.18 32.16 9.43
C ASP A 532 -13.01 30.85 8.64
N THR A 533 -13.25 29.72 9.32
CA THR A 533 -13.22 28.38 8.73
C THR A 533 -14.29 28.19 7.65
N ALA A 534 -15.34 29.01 7.59
CA ALA A 534 -16.41 28.84 6.62
C ALA A 534 -15.98 29.11 5.17
N ASN A 535 -14.90 29.86 4.97
CA ASN A 535 -14.31 30.14 3.65
C ASN A 535 -13.13 29.21 3.31
N ARG A 536 -12.84 28.20 4.16
CA ARG A 536 -11.80 27.17 3.96
C ARG A 536 -12.37 25.86 3.40
N ARG A 537 -13.34 25.94 2.48
CA ARG A 537 -13.75 24.83 1.60
C ARG A 537 -13.12 25.04 0.23
N ALA A 538 -13.11 24.04 -0.62
CA ALA A 538 -12.85 24.19 -2.05
C ALA A 538 -14.03 24.84 -2.76
N ILE A 539 -15.23 24.27 -2.58
CA ILE A 539 -16.50 24.77 -3.13
C ILE A 539 -17.55 24.76 -2.01
N SER A 540 -18.26 25.88 -1.84
CA SER A 540 -19.25 26.08 -0.77
C SER A 540 -20.57 26.57 -1.36
N LEU A 541 -21.57 25.69 -1.49
CA LEU A 541 -22.87 26.01 -2.08
C LEU A 541 -23.86 26.48 -1.00
N HIS A 542 -24.39 27.69 -1.17
CA HIS A 542 -25.21 28.40 -0.19
C HIS A 542 -26.58 28.86 -0.72
N ASN A 543 -27.55 28.94 0.19
CA ASN A 543 -28.77 29.74 0.10
C ASN A 543 -29.54 29.50 -1.22
N ASN A 544 -30.17 28.33 -1.32
CA ASN A 544 -30.95 27.86 -2.47
C ASN A 544 -30.16 27.81 -3.80
N THR A 545 -28.83 27.64 -3.74
CA THR A 545 -28.01 27.45 -4.96
C THR A 545 -28.42 26.16 -5.67
N HIS A 546 -28.68 26.21 -6.98
CA HIS A 546 -29.29 25.06 -7.67
C HIS A 546 -28.83 24.80 -9.11
N HIS A 547 -29.02 23.56 -9.58
CA HIS A 547 -28.54 23.06 -10.86
C HIS A 547 -27.00 23.21 -10.97
N VAL A 548 -26.29 22.42 -10.17
CA VAL A 548 -24.83 22.48 -10.02
C VAL A 548 -24.19 21.13 -10.31
N TRP A 549 -23.20 21.11 -11.19
CA TRP A 549 -22.42 19.92 -11.50
C TRP A 549 -20.94 20.16 -11.20
N ILE A 550 -20.33 19.23 -10.48
CA ILE A 550 -18.89 19.17 -10.19
C ILE A 550 -18.41 17.84 -10.79
N ASP A 551 -17.58 17.90 -11.82
CA ASP A 551 -17.09 16.72 -12.55
C ASP A 551 -15.56 16.75 -12.68
N HIS A 552 -14.93 15.57 -12.70
CA HIS A 552 -13.47 15.40 -12.81
C HIS A 552 -12.64 16.37 -11.96
N CYS A 553 -13.11 16.72 -10.75
CA CYS A 553 -12.40 17.62 -9.84
C CYS A 553 -11.59 16.83 -8.80
N SER A 554 -10.42 17.35 -8.44
CA SER A 554 -9.66 16.86 -7.27
C SER A 554 -9.78 17.86 -6.12
N PHE A 555 -9.91 17.34 -4.92
CA PHE A 555 -9.91 18.05 -3.65
C PHE A 555 -8.85 17.41 -2.76
N GLU A 556 -7.97 18.23 -2.18
CA GLU A 556 -6.89 17.74 -1.32
C GLU A 556 -6.49 18.73 -0.21
N GLU A 557 -6.01 18.19 0.92
CA GLU A 557 -5.41 18.94 2.06
C GLU A 557 -6.37 19.87 2.84
N TYR A 558 -7.69 19.63 2.80
CA TYR A 558 -8.67 20.49 3.47
C TYR A 558 -8.88 20.14 4.96
N PRO A 559 -8.66 21.07 5.90
CA PRO A 559 -8.55 20.74 7.32
C PRO A 559 -9.87 20.39 8.02
N ILE A 560 -11.02 20.46 7.34
CA ILE A 560 -12.34 20.10 7.89
C ILE A 560 -13.25 19.58 6.76
N VAL A 561 -13.66 20.45 5.81
CA VAL A 561 -14.58 20.07 4.73
C VAL A 561 -14.06 20.53 3.38
N GLU A 562 -14.09 19.65 2.38
CA GLU A 562 -13.70 19.97 1.00
C GLU A 562 -14.84 20.65 0.23
N VAL A 563 -16.00 20.00 0.11
CA VAL A 563 -17.18 20.55 -0.56
C VAL A 563 -18.36 20.56 0.39
N ASP A 564 -19.15 21.64 0.40
CA ASP A 564 -20.43 21.64 1.11
C ASP A 564 -21.62 22.13 0.28
N VAL A 565 -22.79 21.57 0.59
CA VAL A 565 -24.06 21.74 -0.11
C VAL A 565 -25.14 21.95 0.95
N LYS A 566 -25.50 23.21 1.21
CA LYS A 566 -26.28 23.58 2.41
C LYS A 566 -27.25 24.72 2.14
N ARG A 567 -28.13 24.98 3.12
CA ARG A 567 -29.14 26.06 3.13
C ARG A 567 -30.07 25.99 1.92
N GLY A 568 -30.75 24.84 1.75
CA GLY A 568 -31.70 24.59 0.66
C GLY A 568 -31.07 24.45 -0.73
N SER A 569 -29.74 24.32 -0.82
CA SER A 569 -29.06 24.08 -2.11
C SER A 569 -29.40 22.68 -2.65
N HIS A 570 -29.81 22.61 -3.91
CA HIS A 570 -30.46 21.44 -4.52
C HIS A 570 -30.08 21.27 -6.01
N ASP A 571 -30.52 20.16 -6.61
CA ASP A 571 -30.21 19.76 -7.98
C ASP A 571 -28.70 19.73 -8.25
N VAL A 572 -27.99 19.03 -7.37
CA VAL A 572 -26.53 18.90 -7.39
C VAL A 572 -26.11 17.50 -7.81
N THR A 573 -25.13 17.41 -8.72
CA THR A 573 -24.34 16.20 -8.98
C THR A 573 -22.87 16.50 -8.71
N ILE A 574 -22.20 15.60 -7.98
CA ILE A 574 -20.75 15.50 -7.93
C ILE A 574 -20.36 14.15 -8.54
N SER A 575 -19.51 14.16 -9.55
CA SER A 575 -19.11 12.96 -10.27
C SER A 575 -17.65 12.94 -10.69
N TRP A 576 -17.12 11.73 -10.92
CA TRP A 576 -15.73 11.47 -11.34
C TRP A 576 -14.67 12.25 -10.55
N SER A 577 -14.98 12.65 -9.33
CA SER A 577 -14.17 13.55 -8.53
C SER A 577 -13.46 12.81 -7.40
N ARG A 578 -12.34 13.37 -6.97
CA ARG A 578 -11.39 12.77 -6.03
C ARG A 578 -11.28 13.64 -4.77
N PHE A 579 -11.41 13.02 -3.61
CA PHE A 579 -11.48 13.69 -2.30
C PHE A 579 -10.44 13.04 -1.37
N GLU A 580 -9.42 13.78 -0.93
CA GLU A 580 -8.27 13.18 -0.23
C GLU A 580 -7.69 14.06 0.90
N ASN A 581 -7.51 13.46 2.09
CA ASN A 581 -6.84 14.09 3.25
C ASN A 581 -7.65 15.24 3.91
N ALA A 582 -8.89 14.95 4.32
CA ALA A 582 -9.75 15.88 5.08
C ALA A 582 -10.46 15.21 6.27
N GLU A 583 -11.18 15.98 7.11
CA GLU A 583 -12.11 15.35 8.07
C GLU A 583 -13.34 14.81 7.31
N THR A 584 -13.97 15.63 6.46
CA THR A 584 -15.12 15.24 5.63
C THR A 584 -15.00 15.69 4.18
N GLY A 585 -15.19 14.80 3.22
CA GLY A 585 -15.21 15.14 1.79
C GLY A 585 -16.39 16.05 1.43
N VAL A 586 -17.62 15.54 1.54
CA VAL A 586 -18.85 16.27 1.18
C VAL A 586 -19.78 16.44 2.38
N LEU A 587 -20.06 17.69 2.79
CA LEU A 587 -21.10 18.01 3.77
C LEU A 587 -22.41 18.42 3.08
N PHE A 588 -23.45 17.63 3.23
CA PHE A 588 -24.80 17.84 2.69
C PHE A 588 -25.79 18.15 3.83
N GLY A 589 -26.17 19.42 3.94
CA GLY A 589 -27.00 19.96 5.04
C GLY A 589 -26.16 20.39 6.25
N LEU A 590 -26.22 21.69 6.62
CA LEU A 590 -25.35 22.23 7.67
C LEU A 590 -25.90 21.97 9.08
N THR A 591 -27.19 22.20 9.27
CA THR A 591 -27.87 22.14 10.57
C THR A 591 -29.32 21.74 10.29
N PRO A 592 -29.92 20.80 11.04
CA PRO A 592 -31.20 20.20 10.66
C PRO A 592 -32.42 21.11 10.91
N ASP A 593 -32.47 22.29 10.27
CA ASP A 593 -33.71 23.04 10.11
C ASP A 593 -34.70 22.23 9.25
N LEU A 594 -35.95 22.17 9.68
CA LEU A 594 -36.98 21.29 9.13
C LEU A 594 -37.55 21.78 7.79
N ILE A 595 -37.34 23.07 7.45
CA ILE A 595 -37.86 23.68 6.23
C ILE A 595 -36.77 23.73 5.15
N ASP A 596 -35.72 24.52 5.37
CA ASP A 596 -34.75 24.86 4.32
C ASP A 596 -33.98 23.63 3.81
N GLU A 597 -33.42 22.80 4.69
CA GLU A 597 -32.63 21.62 4.28
C GLU A 597 -33.52 20.43 3.81
N SER A 598 -34.85 20.58 3.76
CA SER A 598 -35.76 19.52 3.30
C SER A 598 -35.88 19.41 1.77
N THR A 599 -35.54 20.47 1.04
CA THR A 599 -35.60 20.55 -0.43
C THR A 599 -34.36 19.99 -1.11
N GLN A 600 -33.28 19.75 -0.36
CA GLN A 600 -31.97 19.44 -0.92
C GLN A 600 -31.94 18.10 -1.67
N THR A 601 -31.31 18.08 -2.83
CA THR A 601 -31.08 16.90 -3.66
C THR A 601 -29.60 16.87 -4.10
N LEU A 602 -28.92 15.77 -3.80
CA LEU A 602 -27.50 15.54 -4.14
C LEU A 602 -27.31 14.16 -4.75
N THR A 603 -26.57 14.09 -5.85
CA THR A 603 -26.03 12.86 -6.42
C THR A 603 -24.53 12.83 -6.23
N LEU A 604 -24.00 11.72 -5.72
CA LEU A 604 -22.59 11.37 -5.75
C LEU A 604 -22.45 10.14 -6.64
N HIS A 605 -21.74 10.23 -7.77
CA HIS A 605 -21.42 9.02 -8.53
C HIS A 605 -20.04 8.96 -9.13
N HIS A 606 -19.45 7.77 -9.14
CA HIS A 606 -18.13 7.55 -9.71
C HIS A 606 -17.02 8.39 -9.05
N ASN A 607 -17.20 8.80 -7.78
CA ASN A 607 -16.19 9.52 -7.02
C ASN A 607 -15.28 8.56 -6.23
N PHE A 608 -14.08 9.04 -5.88
CA PHE A 608 -13.13 8.35 -5.02
C PHE A 608 -12.85 9.19 -3.77
N PHE A 609 -12.90 8.55 -2.61
CA PHE A 609 -12.60 9.15 -1.30
C PHE A 609 -11.48 8.33 -0.64
N ASP A 610 -10.33 8.94 -0.36
CA ASP A 610 -9.19 8.32 0.34
C ASP A 610 -8.78 9.15 1.57
N ASN A 611 -8.33 8.49 2.64
CA ASN A 611 -7.76 9.13 3.83
C ASN A 611 -8.64 10.24 4.46
N MET A 612 -9.84 9.88 4.92
CA MET A 612 -10.76 10.80 5.62
C MET A 612 -10.82 10.51 7.12
N SER A 613 -10.49 11.49 7.98
CA SER A 613 -10.47 11.29 9.44
C SER A 613 -11.87 11.37 10.10
N TRP A 614 -12.92 11.60 9.31
CA TRP A 614 -14.31 11.45 9.72
C TRP A 614 -15.15 10.74 8.65
N SER A 615 -15.54 11.38 7.55
CA SER A 615 -16.48 10.77 6.59
C SER A 615 -16.37 11.18 5.13
N GLY A 616 -16.80 10.30 4.22
CA GLY A 616 -16.83 10.59 2.78
C GLY A 616 -17.94 11.59 2.45
N ALA A 617 -19.17 11.28 2.87
CA ALA A 617 -20.33 12.15 2.72
C ALA A 617 -21.16 12.22 4.02
N PHE A 618 -21.34 13.42 4.57
CA PHE A 618 -22.22 13.67 5.71
C PHE A 618 -23.56 14.23 5.22
N ALA A 619 -24.61 13.41 5.18
CA ALA A 619 -25.97 13.79 4.79
C ALA A 619 -26.90 14.01 6.00
N ARG A 620 -27.42 15.23 6.12
CA ARG A 620 -28.46 15.64 7.07
C ARG A 620 -29.66 16.20 6.31
N ARG A 621 -30.84 15.63 6.49
CA ARG A 621 -32.03 15.91 5.67
C ARG A 621 -31.76 15.71 4.16
N GLY A 622 -32.59 16.33 3.32
CA GLY A 622 -32.56 16.17 1.86
C GLY A 622 -32.67 14.73 1.36
N ARG A 623 -32.24 14.55 0.11
CA ARG A 623 -32.16 13.30 -0.63
C ARG A 623 -30.77 13.11 -1.22
N LEU A 624 -30.03 12.12 -0.73
CA LEU A 624 -28.73 11.72 -1.26
C LEU A 624 -28.90 10.48 -2.14
N HIS A 625 -28.45 10.51 -3.38
CA HIS A 625 -28.18 9.28 -4.14
C HIS A 625 -26.66 9.12 -4.29
N ALA A 626 -26.09 8.13 -3.62
CA ALA A 626 -24.69 7.76 -3.75
C ALA A 626 -24.59 6.43 -4.51
N PHE A 627 -24.08 6.44 -5.74
CA PHE A 627 -23.90 5.21 -6.51
C PHE A 627 -22.55 5.07 -7.19
N ASN A 628 -22.00 3.86 -7.19
CA ASN A 628 -20.69 3.55 -7.75
C ASN A 628 -19.57 4.50 -7.31
N ASN A 629 -19.52 4.90 -6.04
CA ASN A 629 -18.37 5.60 -5.46
C ASN A 629 -17.46 4.60 -4.73
N PHE A 630 -16.17 4.88 -4.63
CA PHE A 630 -15.21 4.08 -3.88
C PHE A 630 -14.71 4.86 -2.66
N PHE A 631 -14.94 4.30 -1.47
CA PHE A 631 -14.52 4.86 -0.19
C PHE A 631 -13.44 3.96 0.40
N LYS A 632 -12.24 4.52 0.62
CA LYS A 632 -11.05 3.82 1.09
C LYS A 632 -10.39 4.59 2.24
N ASN A 633 -9.92 3.89 3.26
CA ASN A 633 -9.20 4.46 4.41
C ASN A 633 -9.96 5.64 5.07
N LEU A 634 -11.12 5.37 5.66
CA LEU A 634 -11.90 6.36 6.42
C LEU A 634 -12.01 5.95 7.89
N ASP A 635 -11.70 6.86 8.80
CA ASP A 635 -11.63 6.60 10.24
C ASP A 635 -13.00 6.37 10.90
N ARG A 636 -14.11 6.80 10.28
CA ARG A 636 -15.48 6.58 10.79
C ARG A 636 -16.42 5.94 9.76
N TYR A 637 -16.91 6.71 8.78
CA TYR A 637 -18.07 6.33 7.97
C TYR A 637 -17.95 6.78 6.51
N ALA A 638 -18.30 5.95 5.53
CA ALA A 638 -18.38 6.39 4.14
C ALA A 638 -19.55 7.36 3.92
N VAL A 639 -20.73 7.04 4.47
CA VAL A 639 -21.92 7.90 4.41
C VAL A 639 -22.59 8.00 5.78
N GLU A 640 -22.58 9.19 6.38
CA GLU A 640 -23.45 9.49 7.53
C GLU A 640 -24.82 9.89 6.98
N CYS A 641 -25.86 9.08 7.21
CA CYS A 641 -27.22 9.34 6.76
C CYS A 641 -28.11 9.61 7.98
N THR A 642 -28.14 10.85 8.47
CA THR A 642 -28.73 11.21 9.77
C THR A 642 -29.81 12.28 9.64
N ASP A 643 -30.44 12.65 10.76
CA ASP A 643 -31.33 13.82 10.88
C ASP A 643 -32.47 13.87 9.84
N SER A 644 -33.10 12.72 9.60
CA SER A 644 -34.13 12.49 8.58
C SER A 644 -33.66 12.57 7.12
N ALA A 645 -32.36 12.47 6.83
CA ALA A 645 -31.87 12.27 5.47
C ALA A 645 -32.45 11.01 4.83
N SER A 646 -32.80 11.08 3.54
CA SER A 646 -33.19 9.92 2.75
C SER A 646 -32.03 9.57 1.80
N CYS A 647 -31.35 8.45 2.05
CA CYS A 647 -30.14 8.09 1.29
C CYS A 647 -30.36 6.81 0.49
N TYR A 648 -30.10 6.85 -0.81
CA TYR A 648 -30.07 5.67 -1.66
C TYR A 648 -28.60 5.39 -1.98
N ILE A 649 -28.12 4.20 -1.60
CA ILE A 649 -26.69 3.88 -1.57
C ILE A 649 -26.49 2.57 -2.34
N GLU A 650 -26.18 2.63 -3.65
CA GLU A 650 -26.09 1.44 -4.50
C GLU A 650 -24.83 1.28 -5.34
N GLY A 651 -24.33 0.05 -5.48
CA GLY A 651 -23.14 -0.25 -6.29
C GLY A 651 -21.82 0.40 -5.83
N ASN A 652 -21.76 0.94 -4.62
CA ASN A 652 -20.54 1.55 -4.06
C ASN A 652 -19.56 0.48 -3.56
N VAL A 653 -18.28 0.84 -3.47
CA VAL A 653 -17.20 0.01 -2.91
C VAL A 653 -16.76 0.60 -1.58
N PHE A 654 -16.72 -0.22 -0.52
CA PHE A 654 -16.34 0.17 0.83
C PHE A 654 -15.13 -0.63 1.34
N ASN A 655 -13.98 0.02 1.49
CA ASN A 655 -12.80 -0.54 2.16
C ASN A 655 -12.72 -0.07 3.62
N MET A 656 -13.75 -0.45 4.38
CA MET A 656 -13.94 -0.17 5.81
C MET A 656 -15.04 -1.06 6.44
N ASP A 657 -15.05 -1.18 7.77
CA ASP A 657 -15.96 -2.07 8.51
C ASP A 657 -17.37 -1.52 8.78
N ASP A 658 -17.49 -0.19 8.86
CA ASP A 658 -18.72 0.53 9.22
C ASP A 658 -19.03 1.64 8.20
N PRO A 659 -19.46 1.31 6.97
CA PRO A 659 -19.61 2.33 5.92
C PRO A 659 -20.80 3.28 6.09
N VAL A 660 -21.81 2.97 6.93
CA VAL A 660 -23.01 3.83 7.07
C VAL A 660 -23.43 4.05 8.52
N LEU A 661 -23.40 5.31 8.97
CA LEU A 661 -24.03 5.76 10.21
C LEU A 661 -25.47 6.21 9.95
N VAL A 662 -26.38 6.00 10.92
CA VAL A 662 -27.80 6.40 10.80
C VAL A 662 -28.35 7.28 11.93
N TYR A 663 -27.55 7.60 12.95
CA TYR A 663 -27.91 8.50 14.05
C TYR A 663 -26.76 9.47 14.32
N SER A 664 -27.03 10.78 14.39
CA SER A 664 -26.01 11.80 14.72
C SER A 664 -25.89 12.10 16.22
N PHE A 665 -26.84 11.63 17.05
CA PHE A 665 -26.82 11.84 18.49
C PHE A 665 -27.10 10.55 19.28
N PHE A 666 -26.40 10.43 20.41
CA PHE A 666 -26.51 9.35 21.39
C PHE A 666 -26.63 9.98 22.81
N ASP A 667 -27.21 9.26 23.77
CA ASP A 667 -27.24 9.70 25.18
C ASP A 667 -25.93 9.36 25.94
N ASP A 668 -25.85 9.78 27.21
CA ASP A 668 -24.67 9.57 28.07
C ASP A 668 -24.35 8.07 28.29
N GLU A 669 -25.35 7.20 28.12
CA GLU A 669 -25.24 5.74 28.15
C GLU A 669 -24.86 5.11 26.79
N GLY A 670 -24.81 5.88 25.70
CA GLY A 670 -24.48 5.42 24.35
C GLY A 670 -25.68 4.90 23.54
N THR A 671 -26.90 5.17 23.97
CA THR A 671 -28.13 4.79 23.26
C THR A 671 -28.42 5.76 22.12
N PRO A 672 -28.78 5.31 20.90
CA PRO A 672 -29.12 6.23 19.81
C PRO A 672 -30.38 7.06 20.11
N ILE A 673 -30.35 8.36 19.77
CA ILE A 673 -31.48 9.26 19.97
C ILE A 673 -32.33 9.30 18.69
N ASP A 674 -33.57 8.78 18.75
CA ASP A 674 -34.48 8.62 17.59
C ASP A 674 -34.74 9.88 16.77
N THR A 675 -34.69 11.08 17.36
CA THR A 675 -34.87 12.33 16.60
C THR A 675 -33.72 12.64 15.64
N SER A 676 -32.60 11.93 15.76
CA SER A 676 -31.40 12.04 14.91
C SER A 676 -31.35 10.98 13.79
N VAL A 677 -32.36 10.10 13.69
CA VAL A 677 -32.36 8.98 12.75
C VAL A 677 -32.48 9.45 11.29
N GLY A 678 -31.70 8.87 10.40
CA GLY A 678 -31.89 8.97 8.94
C GLY A 678 -32.22 7.61 8.31
N PHE A 679 -32.46 7.63 7.00
CA PHE A 679 -33.16 6.57 6.28
C PHE A 679 -32.38 6.12 5.04
N PRO A 680 -31.27 5.38 5.20
CA PRO A 680 -30.56 4.77 4.09
C PRO A 680 -31.31 3.57 3.51
N LYS A 681 -31.05 3.30 2.24
CA LYS A 681 -31.40 2.09 1.52
C LYS A 681 -30.18 1.62 0.75
N MET A 682 -29.58 0.52 1.20
CA MET A 682 -28.37 -0.05 0.61
C MET A 682 -28.70 -1.16 -0.41
N VAL A 683 -28.11 -1.12 -1.60
CA VAL A 683 -28.37 -2.11 -2.67
C VAL A 683 -27.07 -2.46 -3.40
N GLY A 684 -26.66 -3.73 -3.40
CA GLY A 684 -25.57 -4.21 -4.26
C GLY A 684 -24.20 -3.55 -4.07
N ASN A 685 -23.93 -2.94 -2.92
CA ASN A 685 -22.59 -2.43 -2.58
C ASN A 685 -21.62 -3.59 -2.26
N TRP A 686 -20.33 -3.38 -2.43
CA TRP A 686 -19.27 -4.32 -2.11
C TRP A 686 -18.44 -3.85 -0.91
N TYR A 687 -17.99 -4.79 -0.09
CA TYR A 687 -17.31 -4.56 1.19
C TYR A 687 -16.04 -5.40 1.16
N THR A 688 -14.87 -4.74 1.14
CA THR A 688 -13.62 -5.39 0.71
C THR A 688 -12.77 -5.95 1.85
N VAL A 689 -12.93 -5.41 3.07
CA VAL A 689 -12.29 -5.87 4.32
C VAL A 689 -13.21 -6.71 5.22
N GLY A 690 -14.38 -7.12 4.71
CA GLY A 690 -15.35 -7.91 5.47
C GLY A 690 -16.37 -7.11 6.28
N GLY A 691 -16.45 -5.78 6.06
CA GLY A 691 -17.52 -4.94 6.62
C GLY A 691 -18.93 -5.43 6.26
N ASP A 692 -19.89 -5.20 7.16
CA ASP A 692 -21.26 -5.70 7.01
C ASP A 692 -22.19 -4.73 6.25
N PRO A 693 -23.27 -5.26 5.63
CA PRO A 693 -24.48 -4.50 5.38
C PRO A 693 -25.04 -3.82 6.64
N LEU A 694 -25.80 -2.74 6.45
CA LEU A 694 -26.34 -1.86 7.50
C LEU A 694 -26.69 -2.59 8.83
N LYS A 695 -25.83 -2.41 9.84
CA LYS A 695 -25.90 -3.12 11.14
C LYS A 695 -27.12 -2.75 12.01
N VAL A 696 -27.98 -1.83 11.57
CA VAL A 696 -29.16 -1.34 12.32
C VAL A 696 -30.44 -1.41 11.49
N SER A 697 -31.51 -1.95 12.08
CA SER A 697 -32.84 -2.07 11.47
C SER A 697 -33.66 -0.78 11.60
N VAL A 698 -33.42 0.20 10.72
CA VAL A 698 -34.25 1.40 10.58
C VAL A 698 -35.38 1.22 9.57
N SER A 699 -36.48 1.98 9.74
CA SER A 699 -37.60 1.98 8.79
C SER A 699 -37.26 2.76 7.52
N SER A 700 -37.01 2.10 6.39
CA SER A 700 -36.78 2.76 5.11
C SER A 700 -38.00 3.59 4.66
N LEU A 701 -37.81 4.89 4.36
CA LEU A 701 -38.74 5.60 3.48
C LEU A 701 -38.71 5.02 2.06
N GLU A 702 -39.82 5.16 1.32
CA GLU A 702 -39.92 4.78 -0.11
C GLU A 702 -39.18 5.77 -1.04
N TYR A 703 -37.97 6.16 -0.67
CA TYR A 703 -37.11 6.96 -1.54
C TYR A 703 -36.42 6.07 -2.59
N LYS A 704 -36.43 6.56 -3.83
CA LYS A 704 -35.52 6.21 -4.92
C LYS A 704 -35.31 7.48 -5.78
N PRO A 705 -34.11 7.73 -6.36
CA PRO A 705 -33.96 8.67 -7.47
C PRO A 705 -34.94 8.37 -8.62
N ASP A 706 -35.40 9.43 -9.28
CA ASP A 706 -36.43 9.45 -10.32
C ASP A 706 -35.90 9.79 -11.73
N TYR A 707 -34.66 10.28 -11.83
CA TYR A 707 -33.93 10.43 -13.09
C TYR A 707 -33.44 9.08 -13.66
N GLY A 708 -33.03 9.09 -14.93
CA GLY A 708 -32.39 7.93 -15.58
C GLY A 708 -30.90 7.86 -15.27
N TYR A 709 -30.42 6.68 -14.90
CA TYR A 709 -29.01 6.37 -14.64
C TYR A 709 -28.75 4.88 -14.87
N LEU A 710 -27.49 4.49 -14.97
CA LEU A 710 -27.03 3.10 -14.88
C LEU A 710 -26.18 2.98 -13.61
N ALA A 711 -26.47 1.99 -12.78
CA ALA A 711 -25.57 1.59 -11.70
C ALA A 711 -24.81 0.33 -12.16
N GLU A 712 -23.49 0.39 -12.09
CA GLU A 712 -22.60 -0.73 -12.43
C GLU A 712 -22.47 -1.70 -11.23
N PRO A 713 -22.06 -2.96 -11.44
CA PRO A 713 -21.72 -3.87 -10.36
C PRO A 713 -20.61 -3.31 -9.47
N ALA A 714 -20.71 -3.52 -8.15
CA ALA A 714 -19.62 -3.19 -7.24
C ALA A 714 -18.60 -4.34 -7.21
N ASP A 715 -17.44 -4.13 -7.83
CA ASP A 715 -16.35 -5.11 -7.93
C ASP A 715 -14.95 -4.45 -8.03
N ALA A 716 -13.92 -5.27 -8.23
CA ALA A 716 -12.53 -4.83 -8.31
C ALA A 716 -12.22 -4.00 -9.57
N ASP A 717 -12.95 -4.23 -10.67
CA ASP A 717 -12.79 -3.44 -11.90
C ASP A 717 -13.37 -2.04 -11.72
N LEU A 718 -14.52 -1.91 -11.07
CA LEU A 718 -15.06 -0.62 -10.68
C LEU A 718 -14.12 0.08 -9.68
N ALA A 719 -13.72 -0.58 -8.59
CA ALA A 719 -12.82 0.01 -7.58
C ALA A 719 -11.52 0.54 -8.19
N TRP A 720 -10.92 -0.23 -9.11
CA TRP A 720 -9.76 0.20 -9.88
C TRP A 720 -10.06 1.41 -10.77
N THR A 721 -11.12 1.35 -11.58
CA THR A 721 -11.50 2.42 -12.51
C THR A 721 -11.76 3.74 -11.79
N LEU A 722 -12.40 3.70 -10.62
CA LEU A 722 -12.64 4.86 -9.79
C LEU A 722 -11.35 5.46 -9.21
N LYS A 723 -10.39 4.62 -8.78
CA LYS A 723 -9.09 5.10 -8.28
C LYS A 723 -8.22 5.74 -9.38
N ASP A 724 -8.31 5.21 -10.61
CA ASP A 724 -7.47 5.57 -11.76
C ASP A 724 -8.05 6.70 -12.65
N LYS A 725 -9.38 6.90 -12.65
CA LYS A 725 -10.07 7.87 -13.53
C LYS A 725 -10.77 9.03 -12.81
N THR A 726 -10.67 9.14 -11.49
CA THR A 726 -11.21 10.29 -10.74
C THR A 726 -10.21 11.45 -10.64
N GLY A 727 -10.75 12.67 -10.60
CA GLY A 727 -9.97 13.90 -10.71
C GLY A 727 -9.69 14.29 -12.17
N PRO A 728 -8.84 15.31 -12.41
CA PRO A 728 -8.68 15.92 -13.73
C PRO A 728 -8.08 15.01 -14.83
N ARG A 729 -8.80 14.93 -15.93
CA ARG A 729 -8.46 14.33 -17.24
C ARG A 729 -7.63 15.27 -18.12
#